data_AF-A0A3L7SSI8-F1
#
_entry.id   AF-A0A3L7SSI8-F1
#
_cell.length_a   1.000
_cell.length_b   1.000
_cell.length_c   1.000
_cell.angle_alpha   90.00
_cell.angle_beta   90.00
_cell.angle_gamma   90.00
#
_symmetry.space_group_name_H-M   'P 1'
#
loop_
_entity.id
_entity.type
_entity.pdbx_description
1 polymer ?
#
loop_
_entity_poly.entity_id
_entity_poly.type
_entity_poly.pdbx_seq_one_letter_code
_entity_poly.pdbx_strand_id
1 'polypeptide(L)'
;MRRILAVVIVFASLGWSASATAQLRIVNYNVNNSDPAAFGPRTGMDAVFRGMNASAKGGFARAIDVLILGEAESVATTGTAYAALLNTVTTGTSYLRSTVDAGSTGSGRPIAIFNSSSVSLIAEKKIGSTSGAASQPRQTMRYQFRPIGYDATADFYVYASHYKASTGAANEAERNVEARAIRADADAIGQGARIIYSGDLNFYTSSESGFQTLTGTGNGQAFDPISRVGSWSGSTTYKDVHTQSPATTAVFNGQVTGGMDDRFDFQLITGEVRDGGGFDYIAGSYWAFGNTATHAINQAISTGSAATLAARIPGYTTTQAQTVLTSLTQVTDHLPVLADYQLPAKMTATLAALPARVIRGGTVSATLTVANAAPVAVAAGADQLDYAFSAAGAVTASGTGSDAALGASNTHVLTISTTVVGLRSGTVSVIASSPQTMSPTFSGTISTSVFDRAIGSFASATTTTSLTIDFGTLIRGGAPGSSLFTLFNRPAASGTAWTAKLDLDGVTTTAPVGVFSTTLAPLANLASGSSRGYTASMASGTAGAFSGTYTLALSDEDLPGAGLQQLSLSVRGSVIAPAAGDTNFDAFVDVIDTGNLLAAGRYDTEVLATWSEGDFNADRVVDILDITDLLAADLYDKGDYRPLGAALGPLGSVAAVPEPSTPVLVSAALAVVALLGLRRVPQ
;
A
#
# COMPACT_ATOMS: atom_id res chain seq x y z
N MET A 1 -30.68 -48.53 -4.98
CA MET A 1 -29.54 -47.65 -4.65
C MET A 1 -29.01 -47.01 -5.94
N ARG A 2 -29.45 -45.79 -6.26
CA ARG A 2 -28.87 -44.97 -7.35
C ARG A 2 -28.50 -43.64 -6.73
N ARG A 3 -27.20 -43.36 -6.61
CA ARG A 3 -26.67 -42.10 -6.11
C ARG A 3 -26.65 -41.10 -7.26
N ILE A 4 -27.51 -40.09 -7.21
CA ILE A 4 -27.45 -38.93 -8.10
C ILE A 4 -26.48 -37.94 -7.45
N LEU A 5 -25.35 -37.71 -8.13
CA LEU A 5 -24.33 -36.75 -7.73
C LEU A 5 -24.82 -35.36 -8.14
N ALA A 6 -25.28 -34.55 -7.18
CA ALA A 6 -25.62 -33.15 -7.41
C ALA A 6 -24.34 -32.31 -7.47
N VAL A 7 -23.97 -31.88 -8.68
CA VAL A 7 -22.91 -30.90 -8.90
C VAL A 7 -23.47 -29.52 -8.55
N VAL A 8 -23.01 -28.95 -7.44
CA VAL A 8 -23.27 -27.56 -7.08
C VAL A 8 -22.31 -26.68 -7.88
N ILE A 9 -22.80 -26.07 -8.96
CA ILE A 9 -22.09 -25.01 -9.67
C ILE A 9 -22.30 -23.73 -8.86
N VAL A 10 -21.26 -23.32 -8.12
CA VAL A 10 -21.20 -21.99 -7.51
C VAL A 10 -20.94 -20.99 -8.62
N PHE A 11 -21.99 -20.28 -9.07
CA PHE A 11 -21.81 -19.05 -9.81
C PHE A 11 -21.22 -18.01 -8.86
N ALA A 12 -19.91 -17.78 -8.96
CA ALA A 12 -19.31 -16.56 -8.44
C ALA A 12 -19.86 -15.41 -9.27
N SER A 13 -20.89 -14.74 -8.75
CA SER A 13 -21.31 -13.43 -9.23
C SER A 13 -20.16 -12.46 -9.00
N LEU A 14 -19.34 -12.25 -10.03
CA LEU A 14 -18.52 -11.05 -10.17
C LEU A 14 -19.49 -9.89 -10.33
N GLY A 15 -20.04 -9.42 -9.20
CA GLY A 15 -20.68 -8.13 -9.15
C GLY A 15 -19.62 -7.09 -9.46
N TRP A 16 -19.64 -6.55 -10.67
CA TRP A 16 -19.04 -5.23 -10.90
C TRP A 16 -19.84 -4.24 -10.05
N SER A 17 -19.41 -4.03 -8.81
CA SER A 17 -19.68 -2.77 -8.14
C SER A 17 -18.92 -1.72 -8.95
N ALA A 18 -19.63 -1.02 -9.84
CA ALA A 18 -19.11 0.20 -10.41
C ALA A 18 -18.69 1.08 -9.25
N SER A 19 -17.39 1.38 -9.17
CA SER A 19 -16.89 2.36 -8.21
C SER A 19 -17.62 3.67 -8.50
N ALA A 20 -18.48 4.10 -7.58
CA ALA A 20 -19.22 5.34 -7.75
C ALA A 20 -18.23 6.51 -7.75
N THR A 21 -18.15 7.26 -8.84
CA THR A 21 -17.29 8.46 -8.93
C THR A 21 -17.97 9.65 -8.24
N ALA A 22 -18.01 9.63 -6.91
CA ALA A 22 -18.46 10.73 -6.07
C ALA A 22 -17.46 11.92 -6.05
N GLN A 23 -17.64 12.85 -6.98
CA GLN A 23 -17.72 14.30 -6.71
C GLN A 23 -19.24 14.63 -6.55
N LEU A 24 -19.77 15.87 -6.37
CA LEU A 24 -21.24 16.13 -6.49
C LEU A 24 -21.64 17.27 -7.45
N ARG A 25 -22.74 17.10 -8.21
CA ARG A 25 -23.50 18.15 -8.93
C ARG A 25 -24.86 18.30 -8.27
N ILE A 26 -25.12 19.48 -7.72
CA ILE A 26 -26.38 19.81 -7.05
C ILE A 26 -27.10 20.87 -7.88
N VAL A 27 -28.37 20.61 -8.18
CA VAL A 27 -29.22 21.48 -8.98
C VAL A 27 -30.44 21.88 -8.17
N ASN A 28 -30.81 23.15 -8.18
CA ASN A 28 -32.15 23.58 -7.80
C ASN A 28 -32.93 24.06 -9.01
N TYR A 29 -34.22 23.75 -9.04
CA TYR A 29 -35.06 24.00 -10.20
C TYR A 29 -36.52 24.18 -9.83
N ASN A 30 -37.05 25.40 -9.96
CA ASN A 30 -38.47 25.68 -9.81
C ASN A 30 -39.20 25.38 -11.14
N VAL A 31 -40.04 24.34 -11.14
CA VAL A 31 -40.68 23.78 -12.34
C VAL A 31 -42.19 24.05 -12.43
N ASN A 32 -42.81 24.66 -11.42
CA ASN A 32 -44.26 24.88 -11.34
C ASN A 32 -45.11 23.63 -11.65
N ASN A 33 -44.89 22.58 -10.87
CA ASN A 33 -45.58 21.29 -10.99
C ASN A 33 -46.48 21.02 -9.79
N SER A 34 -47.10 22.08 -9.26
CA SER A 34 -47.87 22.02 -8.01
C SER A 34 -49.35 21.66 -8.20
N ASP A 35 -49.83 21.68 -9.44
CA ASP A 35 -51.19 21.29 -9.81
C ASP A 35 -51.38 19.76 -9.68
N PRO A 36 -52.32 19.27 -8.85
CA PRO A 36 -52.65 17.84 -8.75
C PRO A 36 -53.10 17.19 -10.06
N ALA A 37 -53.56 17.97 -11.04
CA ALA A 37 -53.91 17.49 -12.37
C ALA A 37 -52.71 17.47 -13.34
N ALA A 38 -51.61 18.16 -13.02
CA ALA A 38 -50.45 18.36 -13.89
C ALA A 38 -49.11 18.39 -13.11
N PHE A 39 -48.83 17.32 -12.35
CA PHE A 39 -47.67 17.22 -11.47
C PHE A 39 -46.39 16.67 -12.12
N GLY A 40 -46.47 16.11 -13.33
CA GLY A 40 -45.38 15.39 -13.99
C GLY A 40 -44.48 16.26 -14.88
N PRO A 41 -43.24 15.84 -15.17
CA PRO A 41 -42.33 16.60 -16.03
C PRO A 41 -42.94 16.81 -17.42
N ARG A 42 -42.80 18.03 -17.95
CA ARG A 42 -43.33 18.39 -19.27
C ARG A 42 -42.42 17.88 -20.39
N THR A 43 -42.98 17.70 -21.58
CA THR A 43 -42.23 17.29 -22.78
C THR A 43 -41.09 18.26 -23.08
N GLY A 44 -39.87 17.73 -23.25
CA GLY A 44 -38.64 18.51 -23.42
C GLY A 44 -37.79 18.63 -22.14
N MET A 45 -38.32 18.25 -20.98
CA MET A 45 -37.56 18.25 -19.72
C MET A 45 -36.36 17.29 -19.78
N ASP A 46 -36.49 16.19 -20.53
CA ASP A 46 -35.41 15.25 -20.80
C ASP A 46 -34.23 15.91 -21.53
N ALA A 47 -34.50 16.78 -22.51
CA ALA A 47 -33.46 17.52 -23.23
C ALA A 47 -32.72 18.48 -22.29
N VAL A 48 -33.44 19.13 -21.37
CA VAL A 48 -32.83 20.01 -20.35
C VAL A 48 -31.93 19.21 -19.40
N PHE A 49 -32.40 18.07 -18.88
CA PHE A 49 -31.56 17.22 -18.02
C PHE A 49 -30.36 16.63 -18.74
N ARG A 50 -30.49 16.19 -20.00
CA ARG A 50 -29.34 15.75 -20.80
C ARG A 50 -28.34 16.88 -21.01
N GLY A 51 -28.81 18.10 -21.23
CA GLY A 51 -27.96 19.28 -21.35
C GLY A 51 -27.22 19.61 -20.05
N MET A 52 -27.90 19.55 -18.91
CA MET A 52 -27.29 19.71 -17.60
C MET A 52 -26.26 18.62 -17.30
N ASN A 53 -26.58 17.36 -17.62
CA ASN A 53 -25.66 16.23 -17.44
C ASN A 53 -24.39 16.38 -18.31
N ALA A 54 -24.54 16.92 -19.52
CA ALA A 54 -23.43 17.13 -20.45
C ALA A 54 -22.68 18.46 -20.23
N SER A 55 -23.21 19.39 -19.41
CA SER A 55 -22.57 20.68 -19.14
C SER A 55 -21.20 20.50 -18.49
N ALA A 56 -20.18 21.13 -19.08
CA ALA A 56 -18.81 21.13 -18.60
C ALA A 56 -18.33 22.49 -18.06
N LYS A 57 -19.26 23.31 -17.54
CA LYS A 57 -18.90 24.66 -17.06
C LYS A 57 -17.81 24.65 -15.98
N GLY A 58 -17.86 23.71 -15.04
CA GLY A 58 -16.84 23.50 -14.02
C GLY A 58 -15.56 22.82 -14.52
N GLY A 59 -15.38 22.66 -15.85
CA GLY A 59 -14.25 21.96 -16.46
C GLY A 59 -14.51 20.47 -16.74
N PHE A 60 -15.62 19.93 -16.26
CA PHE A 60 -16.01 18.53 -16.47
C PHE A 60 -17.53 18.36 -16.55
N ALA A 61 -17.97 17.35 -17.28
CA ALA A 61 -19.37 16.97 -17.39
C ALA A 61 -19.70 15.82 -16.44
N ARG A 62 -20.93 15.81 -15.93
CA ARG A 62 -21.46 14.73 -15.11
C ARG A 62 -22.96 14.80 -14.94
N ALA A 63 -23.56 13.66 -14.60
CA ALA A 63 -24.95 13.60 -14.22
C ALA A 63 -25.24 14.38 -12.92
N ILE A 64 -26.48 14.83 -12.79
CA ILE A 64 -27.04 15.44 -11.58
C ILE A 64 -26.99 14.41 -10.43
N ASP A 65 -26.43 14.76 -9.28
CA ASP A 65 -26.46 13.86 -8.11
C ASP A 65 -27.59 14.19 -7.16
N VAL A 66 -27.92 15.47 -7.02
CA VAL A 66 -29.04 15.96 -6.23
C VAL A 66 -29.79 17.02 -7.02
N LEU A 67 -31.09 16.80 -7.22
CA LEU A 67 -32.03 17.76 -7.78
C LEU A 67 -32.99 18.20 -6.67
N ILE A 68 -32.96 19.49 -6.36
CA ILE A 68 -33.88 20.17 -5.46
C ILE A 68 -34.96 20.85 -6.30
N LEU A 69 -36.14 20.24 -6.35
CA LEU A 69 -37.28 20.82 -7.05
C LEU A 69 -38.00 21.83 -6.17
N GLY A 70 -38.38 22.96 -6.76
CA GLY A 70 -39.38 23.88 -6.24
C GLY A 70 -40.75 23.65 -6.88
N GLU A 71 -41.80 24.11 -6.22
CA GLU A 71 -43.19 24.06 -6.70
C GLU A 71 -43.69 22.67 -7.12
N ALA A 72 -43.31 21.63 -6.39
CA ALA A 72 -43.82 20.30 -6.64
C ALA A 72 -45.17 20.05 -5.95
N GLU A 73 -45.98 19.14 -6.49
CA GLU A 73 -47.26 18.75 -5.89
C GLU A 73 -47.03 17.94 -4.61
N SER A 74 -46.34 16.80 -4.71
CA SER A 74 -45.92 15.98 -3.57
C SER A 74 -44.75 15.06 -3.92
N VAL A 75 -44.11 14.54 -2.88
CA VAL A 75 -43.08 13.48 -2.99
C VAL A 75 -43.61 12.27 -3.76
N ALA A 76 -44.85 11.85 -3.50
CA ALA A 76 -45.43 10.65 -4.09
C ALA A 76 -45.68 10.78 -5.60
N THR A 77 -46.03 11.98 -6.08
CA THR A 77 -46.38 12.25 -7.47
C THR A 77 -45.20 12.85 -8.25
N THR A 78 -44.94 14.15 -8.12
CA THR A 78 -43.86 14.89 -8.80
C THR A 78 -42.50 14.26 -8.49
N GLY A 79 -42.23 13.93 -7.23
CA GLY A 79 -40.96 13.29 -6.84
C GLY A 79 -40.71 11.97 -7.56
N THR A 80 -41.73 11.10 -7.62
CA THR A 80 -41.66 9.83 -8.37
C THR A 80 -41.48 10.05 -9.87
N ALA A 81 -42.22 10.99 -10.47
CA ALA A 81 -42.17 11.24 -11.90
C ALA A 81 -40.82 11.81 -12.36
N TYR A 82 -40.22 12.72 -11.59
CA TYR A 82 -38.89 13.28 -11.89
C TYR A 82 -37.77 12.27 -11.63
N ALA A 83 -37.86 11.45 -10.57
CA ALA A 83 -36.93 10.35 -10.37
C ALA A 83 -36.97 9.35 -11.53
N ALA A 84 -38.17 9.00 -12.02
CA ALA A 84 -38.33 8.15 -13.20
C ALA A 84 -37.68 8.79 -14.44
N LEU A 85 -37.92 10.07 -14.70
CA LEU A 85 -37.31 10.78 -15.83
C LEU A 85 -35.78 10.78 -15.74
N LEU A 86 -35.21 11.10 -14.57
CA LEU A 86 -33.75 11.08 -14.36
C LEU A 86 -33.13 9.70 -14.60
N ASN A 87 -33.84 8.63 -14.22
CA ASN A 87 -33.47 7.24 -14.53
C ASN A 87 -33.54 6.90 -16.03
N THR A 88 -34.28 7.64 -16.86
CA THR A 88 -34.30 7.45 -18.32
C THR A 88 -33.20 8.21 -19.05
N VAL A 89 -32.76 9.35 -18.51
CA VAL A 89 -31.75 10.22 -19.15
C VAL A 89 -30.34 9.99 -18.62
N THR A 90 -30.19 9.22 -17.55
CA THR A 90 -28.90 8.84 -16.95
C THR A 90 -28.81 7.32 -16.89
N THR A 91 -27.72 6.74 -17.39
CA THR A 91 -27.48 5.30 -17.37
C THR A 91 -26.70 4.87 -16.14
N GLY A 92 -26.94 3.65 -15.65
CA GLY A 92 -26.13 3.04 -14.57
C GLY A 92 -26.39 3.58 -13.16
N THR A 93 -27.42 4.42 -12.99
CA THR A 93 -27.77 5.06 -11.71
C THR A 93 -29.21 4.75 -11.33
N SER A 94 -29.51 4.76 -10.03
CA SER A 94 -30.89 4.72 -9.54
C SER A 94 -31.19 5.99 -8.75
N TYR A 95 -32.06 6.84 -9.29
CA TYR A 95 -32.55 8.03 -8.61
C TYR A 95 -33.68 7.67 -7.65
N LEU A 96 -33.51 8.10 -6.41
CA LEU A 96 -34.50 8.06 -5.34
C LEU A 96 -35.02 9.48 -5.09
N ARG A 97 -36.02 9.59 -4.22
CA ARG A 97 -36.63 10.86 -3.81
C ARG A 97 -36.67 10.94 -2.29
N SER A 98 -36.75 12.16 -1.77
CA SER A 98 -37.10 12.44 -0.39
C SER A 98 -38.40 11.74 0.00
N THR A 99 -38.68 11.62 1.29
CA THR A 99 -39.86 10.90 1.80
C THR A 99 -40.85 11.81 2.52
N VAL A 100 -40.42 13.02 2.90
CA VAL A 100 -41.22 13.97 3.66
C VAL A 100 -41.72 15.11 2.79
N ASP A 101 -43.01 15.36 2.86
CA ASP A 101 -43.65 16.53 2.28
C ASP A 101 -43.62 17.72 3.24
N ALA A 102 -43.09 18.86 2.77
CA ALA A 102 -43.25 20.14 3.45
C ALA A 102 -44.71 20.63 3.40
N GLY A 103 -45.11 21.38 4.43
CA GLY A 103 -46.37 22.13 4.46
C GLY A 103 -46.26 23.41 3.63
N SER A 104 -47.34 23.76 2.95
CA SER A 104 -47.42 24.96 2.12
C SER A 104 -48.85 25.48 2.12
N THR A 105 -49.03 26.81 2.11
CA THR A 105 -50.33 27.45 1.88
C THR A 105 -50.55 27.85 0.41
N GLY A 106 -49.63 27.51 -0.51
CA GLY A 106 -49.77 27.75 -1.95
C GLY A 106 -48.53 27.40 -2.80
N SER A 107 -48.73 27.15 -4.11
CA SER A 107 -47.72 26.84 -5.14
C SER A 107 -46.71 25.74 -4.76
N GLY A 108 -47.21 24.62 -4.24
CA GLY A 108 -46.42 23.40 -4.06
C GLY A 108 -45.36 23.48 -2.95
N ARG A 109 -44.40 22.55 -3.02
CA ARG A 109 -43.42 22.30 -1.96
C ARG A 109 -42.06 21.88 -2.51
N PRO A 110 -40.97 22.04 -1.74
CA PRO A 110 -39.66 21.53 -2.12
C PRO A 110 -39.58 20.00 -2.03
N ILE A 111 -38.86 19.38 -2.98
CA ILE A 111 -38.57 17.93 -3.01
C ILE A 111 -37.12 17.71 -3.41
N ALA A 112 -36.44 16.75 -2.77
CA ALA A 112 -35.15 16.28 -3.27
C ALA A 112 -35.30 14.98 -4.08
N ILE A 113 -34.61 14.90 -5.21
CA ILE A 113 -34.39 13.68 -5.99
C ILE A 113 -32.88 13.48 -6.05
N PHE A 114 -32.39 12.28 -5.78
CA PHE A 114 -30.95 12.06 -5.63
C PHE A 114 -30.50 10.71 -6.20
N ASN A 115 -29.29 10.70 -6.76
CA ASN A 115 -28.65 9.49 -7.25
C ASN A 115 -28.16 8.65 -6.06
N SER A 116 -28.77 7.48 -5.84
CA SER A 116 -28.43 6.58 -4.73
C SER A 116 -27.04 5.97 -4.81
N SER A 117 -26.37 6.07 -5.96
CA SER A 117 -24.96 5.69 -6.10
C SER A 117 -24.01 6.79 -5.64
N SER A 118 -24.46 8.04 -5.54
CA SER A 118 -23.61 9.19 -5.17
C SER A 118 -23.81 9.63 -3.74
N VAL A 119 -25.06 9.66 -3.26
CA VAL A 119 -25.40 10.08 -1.88
C VAL A 119 -26.48 9.20 -1.25
N SER A 120 -26.41 9.09 0.07
CA SER A 120 -27.50 8.60 0.94
C SER A 120 -28.22 9.78 1.58
N LEU A 121 -29.55 9.74 1.59
CA LEU A 121 -30.37 10.66 2.40
C LEU A 121 -30.44 10.13 3.84
N ILE A 122 -29.82 10.85 4.77
CA ILE A 122 -29.67 10.45 6.17
C ILE A 122 -30.85 10.94 7.03
N ALA A 123 -31.28 12.18 6.81
CA ALA A 123 -32.36 12.78 7.57
C ALA A 123 -33.09 13.88 6.79
N GLU A 124 -34.35 14.09 7.16
CA GLU A 124 -35.22 15.12 6.61
C GLU A 124 -35.88 15.90 7.75
N LYS A 125 -35.93 17.23 7.63
CA LYS A 125 -36.56 18.07 8.65
C LYS A 125 -37.35 19.22 8.00
N LYS A 126 -38.60 19.36 8.42
CA LYS A 126 -39.44 20.53 8.10
C LYS A 126 -39.02 21.71 8.98
N ILE A 127 -38.75 22.85 8.36
CA ILE A 127 -38.33 24.06 9.03
C ILE A 127 -39.45 25.09 8.94
N GLY A 128 -39.77 25.69 10.09
CA GLY A 128 -40.88 26.64 10.23
C GLY A 128 -42.25 25.97 10.35
N SER A 129 -43.31 26.77 10.32
CA SER A 129 -44.71 26.33 10.40
C SER A 129 -45.58 27.13 9.44
N THR A 130 -46.56 26.50 8.77
CA THR A 130 -47.56 27.23 7.96
C THR A 130 -48.77 27.69 8.76
N SER A 131 -48.74 27.56 10.09
CA SER A 131 -49.81 27.95 11.00
C SER A 131 -49.27 28.60 12.26
N GLY A 132 -50.10 29.41 12.93
CA GLY A 132 -49.76 30.11 14.17
C GLY A 132 -49.17 31.51 13.96
N ALA A 133 -48.76 32.16 15.05
CA ALA A 133 -48.34 33.57 15.06
C ALA A 133 -46.99 33.86 14.36
N ALA A 134 -46.18 32.84 14.11
CA ALA A 134 -44.94 32.91 13.33
C ALA A 134 -45.06 32.07 12.04
N SER A 135 -46.26 32.04 11.45
CA SER A 135 -46.51 31.29 10.23
C SER A 135 -45.69 31.84 9.08
N GLN A 136 -45.09 30.94 8.31
CA GLN A 136 -44.52 31.23 7.01
C GLN A 136 -45.40 30.65 5.90
N PRO A 137 -45.42 31.26 4.70
CA PRO A 137 -46.23 30.74 3.59
C PRO A 137 -45.87 29.30 3.21
N ARG A 138 -44.58 28.94 3.25
CA ARG A 138 -44.08 27.63 2.81
C ARG A 138 -43.01 27.12 3.75
N GLN A 139 -43.11 25.87 4.19
CA GLN A 139 -42.04 25.23 4.96
C GLN A 139 -40.83 24.94 4.08
N THR A 140 -39.65 25.17 4.63
CA THR A 140 -38.39 24.73 4.03
C THR A 140 -38.09 23.30 4.44
N MET A 141 -37.52 22.51 3.53
CA MET A 141 -37.01 21.19 3.84
C MET A 141 -35.49 21.25 4.03
N ARG A 142 -35.00 20.74 5.15
CA ARG A 142 -33.58 20.46 5.35
C ARG A 142 -33.32 18.99 5.09
N TYR A 143 -32.48 18.70 4.12
CA TYR A 143 -31.99 17.36 3.79
C TYR A 143 -30.55 17.21 4.31
N GLN A 144 -30.27 16.13 5.04
CA GLN A 144 -28.91 15.73 5.39
C GLN A 144 -28.48 14.61 4.45
N PHE A 145 -27.44 14.86 3.65
CA PHE A 145 -26.89 13.90 2.71
C PHE A 145 -25.51 13.43 3.16
N ARG A 146 -25.20 12.17 2.87
CA ARG A 146 -23.87 11.58 3.03
C ARG A 146 -23.37 11.06 1.68
N PRO A 147 -22.20 11.46 1.19
CA PRO A 147 -21.59 10.84 0.02
C PRO A 147 -21.40 9.33 0.21
N ILE A 148 -21.70 8.53 -0.82
CA ILE A 148 -21.51 7.08 -0.76
C ILE A 148 -20.03 6.76 -0.60
N GLY A 149 -19.73 5.84 0.31
CA GLY A 149 -18.35 5.49 0.65
C GLY A 149 -17.68 6.46 1.63
N TYR A 150 -18.42 7.45 2.18
CA TYR A 150 -18.00 8.32 3.28
C TYR A 150 -18.77 8.03 4.58
N ASP A 151 -18.30 8.58 5.71
CA ASP A 151 -18.96 8.52 7.01
C ASP A 151 -19.58 9.88 7.40
N ALA A 152 -20.04 10.03 8.64
CA ALA A 152 -20.73 11.23 9.11
C ALA A 152 -19.89 12.51 9.03
N THR A 153 -18.56 12.41 8.95
CA THR A 153 -17.69 13.58 8.84
C THR A 153 -17.84 14.30 7.49
N ALA A 154 -18.33 13.61 6.46
CA ALA A 154 -18.61 14.17 5.15
C ALA A 154 -20.08 14.56 4.94
N ASP A 155 -20.92 14.51 5.99
CA ASP A 155 -22.33 14.89 5.87
C ASP A 155 -22.48 16.37 5.53
N PHE A 156 -23.38 16.70 4.62
CA PHE A 156 -23.72 18.08 4.27
C PHE A 156 -25.24 18.27 4.28
N TYR A 157 -25.67 19.52 4.39
CA TYR A 157 -27.07 19.90 4.52
C TYR A 157 -27.52 20.74 3.33
N VAL A 158 -28.70 20.45 2.81
CA VAL A 158 -29.35 21.27 1.79
C VAL A 158 -30.68 21.77 2.34
N TYR A 159 -30.82 23.09 2.46
CA TYR A 159 -32.10 23.75 2.77
C TYR A 159 -32.77 24.09 1.45
N ALA A 160 -33.84 23.37 1.14
CA ALA A 160 -34.65 23.55 -0.06
C ALA A 160 -35.83 24.47 0.24
N SER A 161 -35.87 25.62 -0.44
CA SER A 161 -36.82 26.69 -0.14
C SER A 161 -37.52 27.21 -1.39
N HIS A 162 -38.74 27.69 -1.22
CA HIS A 162 -39.47 28.51 -2.18
C HIS A 162 -40.10 29.67 -1.44
N TYR A 163 -39.39 30.79 -1.29
CA TYR A 163 -39.82 31.90 -0.44
C TYR A 163 -41.02 32.64 -1.01
N LYS A 164 -41.68 33.43 -0.15
CA LYS A 164 -42.76 34.33 -0.53
C LYS A 164 -42.43 35.15 -1.78
N ALA A 165 -43.23 34.94 -2.83
CA ALA A 165 -43.16 35.69 -4.08
C ALA A 165 -43.83 37.08 -3.99
N SER A 166 -43.65 37.88 -5.04
CA SER A 166 -44.12 39.27 -5.22
C SER A 166 -43.27 40.35 -4.54
N THR A 167 -43.47 41.59 -4.97
CA THR A 167 -42.73 42.80 -4.56
C THR A 167 -43.40 43.53 -3.40
N GLY A 168 -42.65 44.41 -2.73
CA GLY A 168 -43.17 45.30 -1.70
C GLY A 168 -42.95 44.81 -0.27
N ALA A 169 -42.93 45.77 0.65
CA ALA A 169 -42.43 45.59 2.02
C ALA A 169 -43.11 44.46 2.82
N ALA A 170 -44.40 44.20 2.59
CA ALA A 170 -45.10 43.09 3.26
C ALA A 170 -44.56 41.72 2.84
N ASN A 171 -44.31 41.54 1.53
CA ASN A 171 -43.76 40.29 1.00
C ASN A 171 -42.29 40.11 1.42
N GLU A 172 -41.51 41.20 1.44
CA GLU A 172 -40.14 41.22 1.96
C GLU A 172 -40.07 40.82 3.45
N ALA A 173 -41.04 41.28 4.26
CA ALA A 173 -41.13 40.92 5.67
C ALA A 173 -41.47 39.43 5.85
N GLU A 174 -42.37 38.87 5.03
CA GLU A 174 -42.68 37.42 5.03
C GLU A 174 -41.45 36.58 4.64
N ARG A 175 -40.69 36.97 3.60
CA ARG A 175 -39.41 36.32 3.26
C ARG A 175 -38.42 36.34 4.42
N ASN A 176 -38.41 37.40 5.22
CA ASN A 176 -37.55 37.49 6.40
C ASN A 176 -38.00 36.55 7.53
N VAL A 177 -39.29 36.26 7.67
CA VAL A 177 -39.77 35.24 8.61
C VAL A 177 -39.23 33.86 8.21
N GLU A 178 -39.29 33.52 6.92
CA GLU A 178 -38.72 32.28 6.37
C GLU A 178 -37.20 32.20 6.61
N ALA A 179 -36.47 33.28 6.30
CA ALA A 179 -35.03 33.36 6.51
C ALA A 179 -34.63 33.18 7.99
N ARG A 180 -35.37 33.78 8.93
CA ARG A 180 -35.11 33.64 10.37
C ARG A 180 -35.33 32.22 10.87
N ALA A 181 -36.38 31.54 10.39
CA ALA A 181 -36.65 30.14 10.77
C ALA A 181 -35.51 29.22 10.30
N ILE A 182 -35.01 29.43 9.07
CA ILE A 182 -33.88 28.69 8.52
C ILE A 182 -32.60 28.98 9.29
N ARG A 183 -32.29 30.26 9.55
CA ARG A 183 -31.07 30.63 10.28
C ARG A 183 -31.06 30.12 11.70
N ALA A 184 -32.17 30.20 12.42
CA ALA A 184 -32.27 29.63 13.77
C ALA A 184 -31.97 28.12 13.78
N ASP A 185 -32.46 27.37 12.79
CA ASP A 185 -32.18 25.94 12.69
C ASP A 185 -30.74 25.63 12.23
N ALA A 186 -30.22 26.38 11.26
CA ALA A 186 -28.85 26.24 10.77
C ALA A 186 -27.82 26.58 11.84
N ASP A 187 -28.02 27.68 12.58
CA ASP A 187 -27.12 28.09 13.66
C ASP A 187 -27.08 27.05 14.79
N ALA A 188 -28.20 26.34 15.01
CA ALA A 188 -28.33 25.26 15.99
C ALA A 188 -27.66 23.93 15.57
N ILE A 189 -27.27 23.76 14.29
CA ILE A 189 -26.41 22.64 13.88
C ILE A 189 -25.01 22.80 14.49
N GLY A 190 -24.55 24.04 14.63
CA GLY A 190 -23.25 24.37 15.22
C GLY A 190 -22.18 24.72 14.18
N GLN A 191 -21.04 25.20 14.66
CA GLN A 191 -19.87 25.52 13.84
C GLN A 191 -19.41 24.28 13.06
N GLY A 192 -18.92 24.47 11.82
CA GLY A 192 -18.44 23.36 11.01
C GLY A 192 -19.53 22.76 10.11
N ALA A 193 -20.73 23.34 10.10
CA ALA A 193 -21.86 22.88 9.30
C ALA A 193 -21.67 23.24 7.82
N ARG A 194 -21.61 22.22 6.98
CA ARG A 194 -21.60 22.36 5.51
C ARG A 194 -23.02 22.51 5.01
N ILE A 195 -23.45 23.74 4.73
CA ILE A 195 -24.84 24.03 4.38
C ILE A 195 -24.91 24.70 3.01
N ILE A 196 -25.89 24.24 2.22
CA ILE A 196 -26.29 24.83 0.95
C ILE A 196 -27.74 25.31 1.09
N TYR A 197 -27.97 26.61 1.01
CA TYR A 197 -29.30 27.23 0.95
C TYR A 197 -29.73 27.35 -0.51
N SER A 198 -30.71 26.56 -0.89
CA SER A 198 -30.99 26.20 -2.28
C SER A 198 -32.45 26.43 -2.65
N GLY A 199 -32.71 27.05 -3.80
CA GLY A 199 -34.05 27.20 -4.35
C GLY A 199 -34.40 28.63 -4.75
N ASP A 200 -35.69 28.84 -5.03
CA ASP A 200 -36.27 30.12 -5.40
C ASP A 200 -36.52 30.95 -4.12
N LEU A 201 -35.66 31.94 -3.88
CA LEU A 201 -35.73 32.78 -2.69
C LEU A 201 -36.49 34.09 -2.93
N ASN A 202 -36.96 34.35 -4.15
CA ASN A 202 -37.76 35.53 -4.52
C ASN A 202 -37.18 36.89 -4.05
N PHE A 203 -35.86 37.01 -3.90
CA PHE A 203 -35.19 38.26 -3.56
C PHE A 203 -34.92 39.10 -4.81
N TYR A 204 -35.33 40.37 -4.79
CA TYR A 204 -35.07 41.36 -5.82
C TYR A 204 -33.75 42.10 -5.57
N THR A 205 -33.38 42.24 -4.29
CA THR A 205 -32.11 42.86 -3.89
C THR A 205 -31.46 42.16 -2.70
N SER A 206 -30.14 42.18 -2.65
CA SER A 206 -29.36 41.73 -1.49
C SER A 206 -29.57 42.61 -0.24
N SER A 207 -30.15 43.81 -0.37
CA SER A 207 -30.53 44.65 0.77
C SER A 207 -31.82 44.22 1.48
N GLU A 208 -32.58 43.28 0.90
CA GLU A 208 -33.79 42.77 1.57
C GLU A 208 -33.44 42.13 2.91
N SER A 209 -34.29 42.37 3.92
CA SER A 209 -34.03 41.93 5.28
C SER A 209 -33.87 40.41 5.41
N GLY A 210 -34.56 39.62 4.57
CA GLY A 210 -34.36 38.17 4.52
C GLY A 210 -32.98 37.75 4.01
N PHE A 211 -32.45 38.42 2.99
CA PHE A 211 -31.10 38.16 2.48
C PHE A 211 -30.04 38.54 3.52
N GLN A 212 -30.22 39.68 4.21
CA GLN A 212 -29.36 40.11 5.31
C GLN A 212 -29.40 39.14 6.50
N THR A 213 -30.57 38.57 6.81
CA THR A 213 -30.68 37.49 7.80
C THR A 213 -29.87 36.26 7.38
N LEU A 214 -30.01 35.78 6.14
CA LEU A 214 -29.26 34.63 5.65
C LEU A 214 -27.74 34.86 5.66
N THR A 215 -27.28 36.07 5.39
CA THR A 215 -25.84 36.42 5.29
C THR A 215 -25.25 36.99 6.59
N GLY A 216 -26.07 37.14 7.64
CA GLY A 216 -25.64 37.62 8.95
C GLY A 216 -24.69 36.64 9.66
N THR A 217 -23.82 37.19 10.51
CA THR A 217 -22.83 36.43 11.28
C THR A 217 -23.47 35.37 12.18
N GLY A 218 -22.93 34.16 12.18
CA GLY A 218 -23.39 33.01 12.98
C GLY A 218 -22.92 31.70 12.36
N ASN A 219 -23.15 30.57 13.02
CA ASN A 219 -22.68 29.25 12.55
C ASN A 219 -23.26 28.87 11.16
N GLY A 220 -24.47 29.31 10.84
CA GLY A 220 -25.14 29.11 9.55
C GLY A 220 -24.95 30.27 8.56
N GLN A 221 -23.91 31.09 8.69
CA GLN A 221 -23.72 32.25 7.82
C GLN A 221 -23.62 31.85 6.35
N ALA A 222 -24.56 32.33 5.53
CA ALA A 222 -24.56 32.09 4.10
C ALA A 222 -23.68 33.11 3.36
N PHE A 223 -23.08 32.67 2.27
CA PHE A 223 -22.31 33.47 1.33
C PHE A 223 -22.76 33.16 -0.10
N ASP A 224 -22.69 34.17 -0.96
CA ASP A 224 -22.89 33.98 -2.41
C ASP A 224 -21.58 33.48 -3.04
N PRO A 225 -21.49 32.22 -3.51
CA PRO A 225 -20.23 31.64 -4.00
C PRO A 225 -19.66 32.37 -5.21
N ILE A 226 -20.52 33.06 -5.98
CA ILE A 226 -20.12 33.78 -7.19
C ILE A 226 -19.94 35.27 -6.97
N SER A 227 -20.12 35.78 -5.75
CA SER A 227 -19.95 37.20 -5.40
C SER A 227 -20.77 38.15 -6.30
N ARG A 228 -22.04 37.80 -6.55
CA ARG A 228 -22.99 38.57 -7.39
C ARG A 228 -24.14 39.14 -6.56
N VAL A 229 -23.83 39.66 -5.36
CA VAL A 229 -24.79 40.40 -4.53
C VAL A 229 -25.10 41.76 -5.14
N GLY A 230 -26.35 42.19 -5.12
CA GLY A 230 -26.74 43.50 -5.65
C GLY A 230 -28.24 43.70 -5.78
N SER A 231 -28.64 44.52 -6.75
CA SER A 231 -30.03 44.72 -7.17
C SER A 231 -30.19 44.11 -8.56
N TRP A 232 -30.88 42.99 -8.66
CA TRP A 232 -30.85 42.12 -9.84
C TRP A 232 -31.85 42.56 -10.91
N SER A 233 -33.03 43.02 -10.49
CA SER A 233 -34.17 43.31 -11.36
C SER A 233 -33.86 44.26 -12.51
N GLY A 234 -34.15 43.82 -13.74
CA GLY A 234 -34.00 44.61 -14.96
C GLY A 234 -32.56 45.01 -15.29
N SER A 235 -31.57 44.51 -14.54
CA SER A 235 -30.21 45.03 -14.59
C SER A 235 -29.36 44.28 -15.60
N THR A 236 -28.84 45.00 -16.61
CA THR A 236 -27.92 44.41 -17.58
C THR A 236 -26.63 43.90 -16.95
N THR A 237 -26.25 44.47 -15.80
CA THR A 237 -25.07 44.07 -15.03
C THR A 237 -25.21 42.66 -14.45
N TYR A 238 -26.42 42.16 -14.21
CA TYR A 238 -26.68 40.86 -13.58
C TYR A 238 -27.22 39.81 -14.56
N LYS A 239 -27.20 40.08 -15.87
CA LYS A 239 -27.70 39.16 -16.89
C LYS A 239 -27.14 37.74 -16.77
N ASP A 240 -25.88 37.58 -16.44
CA ASP A 240 -25.20 36.29 -16.24
C ASP A 240 -25.79 35.42 -15.12
N VAL A 241 -26.58 36.02 -14.22
CA VAL A 241 -27.19 35.35 -13.08
C VAL A 241 -28.71 35.44 -13.05
N HIS A 242 -29.38 35.93 -14.10
CA HIS A 242 -30.83 35.89 -14.16
C HIS A 242 -31.34 34.44 -14.20
N THR A 243 -32.40 34.15 -13.45
CA THR A 243 -33.01 32.83 -13.29
C THR A 243 -34.53 32.83 -13.34
N GLN A 244 -35.17 34.00 -13.41
CA GLN A 244 -36.62 34.17 -13.52
C GLN A 244 -37.17 33.58 -14.83
N SER A 245 -38.27 34.12 -15.35
CA SER A 245 -39.06 33.44 -16.34
C SER A 245 -38.31 33.28 -17.66
N PRO A 246 -38.03 32.05 -18.10
CA PRO A 246 -37.46 31.82 -19.41
C PRO A 246 -38.44 32.11 -20.54
N ALA A 247 -39.68 32.52 -20.25
CA ALA A 247 -40.76 32.70 -21.21
C ALA A 247 -41.43 34.08 -21.15
N THR A 248 -41.88 34.55 -22.31
CA THR A 248 -42.74 35.75 -22.46
C THR A 248 -44.17 35.38 -22.86
N THR A 249 -44.44 34.10 -23.11
CA THR A 249 -45.75 33.59 -23.51
C THR A 249 -45.98 32.28 -22.79
N ALA A 250 -47.08 32.21 -22.04
CA ALA A 250 -47.44 31.01 -21.31
C ALA A 250 -47.84 29.88 -22.28
N VAL A 251 -47.30 28.68 -22.05
CA VAL A 251 -47.61 27.46 -22.82
C VAL A 251 -48.19 26.34 -21.94
N PHE A 252 -48.26 26.55 -20.63
CA PHE A 252 -48.99 25.70 -19.70
C PHE A 252 -49.69 26.54 -18.63
N ASN A 253 -50.69 25.93 -17.96
CA ASN A 253 -51.46 26.61 -16.94
C ASN A 253 -50.58 27.02 -15.75
N GLY A 254 -50.70 28.28 -15.33
CA GLY A 254 -49.95 28.82 -14.20
C GLY A 254 -48.52 29.26 -14.51
N GLN A 255 -48.01 29.10 -15.74
CA GLN A 255 -46.64 29.48 -16.09
C GLN A 255 -46.36 30.96 -15.81
N VAL A 256 -45.35 31.25 -15.00
CA VAL A 256 -44.86 32.62 -14.81
C VAL A 256 -44.25 33.11 -16.12
N THR A 257 -44.63 34.32 -16.55
CA THR A 257 -44.10 35.02 -17.73
C THR A 257 -43.49 36.36 -17.32
N GLY A 258 -42.89 37.09 -18.27
CA GLY A 258 -42.25 38.39 -18.04
C GLY A 258 -40.84 38.46 -18.63
N GLY A 259 -40.24 37.30 -18.89
CA GLY A 259 -38.90 37.17 -19.43
C GLY A 259 -37.81 37.17 -18.35
N MET A 260 -36.57 37.16 -18.82
CA MET A 260 -35.37 36.94 -17.99
C MET A 260 -34.78 38.26 -17.46
N ASP A 261 -35.21 38.72 -16.29
CA ASP A 261 -34.73 39.98 -15.70
C ASP A 261 -34.41 39.98 -14.19
N ASP A 262 -34.71 38.91 -13.46
CA ASP A 262 -34.34 38.75 -12.05
C ASP A 262 -33.46 37.52 -11.76
N ARG A 263 -32.74 37.56 -10.64
CA ARG A 263 -32.08 36.41 -10.00
C ARG A 263 -32.88 36.00 -8.77
N PHE A 264 -33.69 34.98 -8.90
CA PHE A 264 -34.49 34.44 -7.78
C PHE A 264 -33.96 33.11 -7.24
N ASP A 265 -33.20 32.38 -8.04
CA ASP A 265 -32.73 31.05 -7.69
C ASP A 265 -31.28 31.10 -7.20
N PHE A 266 -31.06 30.58 -6.00
CA PHE A 266 -29.77 30.64 -5.33
C PHE A 266 -29.30 29.26 -4.91
N GLN A 267 -27.98 29.11 -4.88
CA GLN A 267 -27.28 28.20 -3.99
C GLN A 267 -26.30 29.06 -3.18
N LEU A 268 -26.76 29.58 -2.04
CA LEU A 268 -25.86 30.21 -1.07
C LEU A 268 -25.25 29.13 -0.20
N ILE A 269 -24.04 29.35 0.29
CA ILE A 269 -23.27 28.31 0.99
C ILE A 269 -22.63 28.85 2.25
N THR A 270 -22.41 27.99 3.26
CA THR A 270 -21.63 28.38 4.45
C THR A 270 -20.15 28.55 4.14
N GLY A 271 -19.42 29.17 5.07
CA GLY A 271 -17.97 29.38 4.94
C GLY A 271 -17.21 28.06 4.79
N GLU A 272 -17.69 27.02 5.45
CA GLU A 272 -17.18 25.64 5.42
C GLU A 272 -17.35 24.90 4.08
N VAL A 273 -18.03 25.51 3.12
CA VAL A 273 -18.19 24.96 1.75
C VAL A 273 -17.53 25.90 0.73
N ARG A 274 -16.67 26.82 1.18
CA ARG A 274 -15.86 27.68 0.31
C ARG A 274 -14.48 28.02 0.89
N ASP A 275 -13.92 27.15 1.72
CA ASP A 275 -12.63 27.37 2.39
C ASP A 275 -11.45 26.70 1.69
N GLY A 276 -11.72 25.96 0.60
CA GLY A 276 -10.71 25.30 -0.22
C GLY A 276 -10.33 23.89 0.26
N GLY A 277 -10.99 23.34 1.29
CA GLY A 277 -10.71 22.00 1.81
C GLY A 277 -11.95 21.18 2.11
N GLY A 278 -11.80 19.86 2.23
CA GLY A 278 -12.92 18.96 2.53
C GLY A 278 -14.02 18.98 1.46
N PHE A 279 -15.28 18.98 1.91
CA PHE A 279 -16.45 19.17 1.05
C PHE A 279 -16.62 20.66 0.72
N ASP A 280 -16.27 21.04 -0.51
CA ASP A 280 -16.13 22.44 -0.90
C ASP A 280 -16.80 22.72 -2.25
N TYR A 281 -17.18 23.96 -2.50
CA TYR A 281 -17.67 24.42 -3.80
C TYR A 281 -16.54 24.45 -4.84
N ILE A 282 -16.76 23.84 -6.00
CA ILE A 282 -15.81 23.91 -7.11
C ILE A 282 -15.98 25.27 -7.81
N ALA A 283 -14.99 26.14 -7.61
CA ALA A 283 -14.96 27.49 -8.14
C ALA A 283 -15.27 27.55 -9.66
N GLY A 284 -16.22 28.41 -10.04
CA GLY A 284 -16.62 28.61 -11.44
C GLY A 284 -17.66 27.63 -11.98
N SER A 285 -18.04 26.60 -11.20
CA SER A 285 -19.04 25.62 -11.63
C SER A 285 -20.49 26.14 -11.59
N TYR A 286 -20.78 27.09 -10.69
CA TYR A 286 -22.14 27.64 -10.49
C TYR A 286 -22.71 28.22 -11.79
N TRP A 287 -23.95 27.86 -12.13
CA TRP A 287 -24.60 28.33 -13.34
C TRP A 287 -26.12 28.28 -13.29
N ALA A 288 -26.76 29.39 -13.64
CA ALA A 288 -28.11 29.38 -14.20
C ALA A 288 -28.08 28.73 -15.59
N PHE A 289 -28.35 27.43 -15.68
CA PHE A 289 -28.20 26.64 -16.88
C PHE A 289 -29.06 27.20 -18.03
N GLY A 290 -28.47 27.32 -19.22
CA GLY A 290 -29.08 27.98 -20.38
C GLY A 290 -28.79 29.48 -20.46
N ASN A 291 -28.50 30.14 -19.33
CA ASN A 291 -28.16 31.56 -19.30
C ASN A 291 -26.69 31.80 -19.67
N THR A 292 -26.46 32.32 -20.87
CA THR A 292 -25.12 32.67 -21.37
C THR A 292 -24.85 34.18 -21.32
N ALA A 293 -25.66 34.95 -20.57
CA ALA A 293 -25.66 36.42 -20.52
C ALA A 293 -25.97 37.13 -21.85
N THR A 294 -26.40 36.39 -22.87
CA THR A 294 -26.65 36.92 -24.22
C THR A 294 -28.12 37.13 -24.57
N HIS A 295 -29.06 36.71 -23.70
CA HIS A 295 -30.49 36.95 -23.91
C HIS A 295 -30.82 38.44 -23.87
N ALA A 296 -31.94 38.86 -24.47
CA ALA A 296 -32.45 40.21 -24.29
C ALA A 296 -33.16 40.34 -22.93
N ILE A 297 -33.00 41.47 -22.25
CA ILE A 297 -33.69 41.77 -20.98
C ILE A 297 -35.21 41.73 -21.19
N ASN A 298 -35.94 41.17 -20.22
CA ASN A 298 -37.40 40.97 -20.27
C ASN A 298 -37.88 40.13 -21.45
N GLN A 299 -36.99 39.34 -22.06
CA GLN A 299 -37.32 38.42 -23.15
C GLN A 299 -37.09 36.97 -22.72
N ALA A 300 -37.64 36.05 -23.51
CA ALA A 300 -37.44 34.62 -23.32
C ALA A 300 -35.95 34.26 -23.40
N ILE A 301 -35.55 33.21 -22.66
CA ILE A 301 -34.16 32.73 -22.66
C ILE A 301 -33.70 32.27 -24.06
N SER A 302 -34.65 31.90 -24.92
CA SER A 302 -34.43 31.52 -26.32
C SER A 302 -33.90 32.64 -27.21
N THR A 303 -33.90 33.90 -26.74
CA THR A 303 -33.20 35.00 -27.41
C THR A 303 -31.68 34.96 -27.22
N GLY A 304 -31.18 34.14 -26.29
CA GLY A 304 -29.75 33.93 -26.06
C GLY A 304 -29.05 33.16 -27.19
N SER A 305 -27.73 33.29 -27.24
CA SER A 305 -26.85 32.64 -28.22
C SER A 305 -26.75 31.13 -27.97
N ALA A 306 -27.45 30.35 -28.80
CA ALA A 306 -27.32 28.89 -28.83
C ALA A 306 -25.88 28.42 -29.10
N ALA A 307 -25.10 29.17 -29.90
CA ALA A 307 -23.69 28.85 -30.15
C ALA A 307 -22.84 28.96 -28.87
N THR A 308 -23.10 29.99 -28.05
CA THR A 308 -22.42 30.15 -26.75
C THR A 308 -22.82 29.04 -25.78
N LEU A 309 -24.09 28.61 -25.81
CA LEU A 309 -24.57 27.49 -24.99
C LEU A 309 -23.91 26.17 -25.43
N ALA A 310 -23.86 25.89 -26.74
CA ALA A 310 -23.22 24.69 -27.29
C ALA A 310 -21.76 24.57 -26.86
N ALA A 311 -21.01 25.68 -26.83
CA ALA A 311 -19.62 25.71 -26.37
C ALA A 311 -19.43 25.30 -24.90
N ARG A 312 -20.49 25.33 -24.07
CA ARG A 312 -20.48 24.92 -22.66
C ARG A 312 -20.98 23.49 -22.44
N ILE A 313 -21.50 22.84 -23.48
CA ILE A 313 -22.06 21.49 -23.43
C ILE A 313 -21.33 20.62 -24.47
N PRO A 314 -20.19 20.01 -24.11
CA PRO A 314 -19.43 19.16 -25.02
C PRO A 314 -20.31 18.14 -25.75
N GLY A 315 -20.10 18.04 -27.06
CA GLY A 315 -20.87 17.15 -27.94
C GLY A 315 -22.18 17.73 -28.49
N TYR A 316 -22.59 18.94 -28.09
CA TYR A 316 -23.79 19.59 -28.63
C TYR A 316 -23.47 20.44 -29.86
N THR A 317 -24.31 20.31 -30.88
CA THR A 317 -24.41 21.26 -32.00
C THR A 317 -25.20 22.51 -31.57
N THR A 318 -25.06 23.60 -32.32
CA THR A 318 -25.87 24.81 -32.13
C THR A 318 -27.38 24.53 -32.18
N THR A 319 -27.82 23.62 -33.07
CA THR A 319 -29.24 23.23 -33.16
C THR A 319 -29.71 22.53 -31.90
N GLN A 320 -28.92 21.59 -31.36
CA GLN A 320 -29.26 20.91 -30.10
C GLN A 320 -29.29 21.88 -28.92
N ALA A 321 -28.35 22.82 -28.87
CA ALA A 321 -28.36 23.88 -27.86
C ALA A 321 -29.58 24.80 -28.00
N GLN A 322 -30.00 25.12 -29.23
CA GLN A 322 -31.24 25.87 -29.46
C GLN A 322 -32.46 25.08 -28.99
N THR A 323 -32.50 23.76 -29.20
CA THR A 323 -33.56 22.90 -28.65
C THR A 323 -33.62 23.01 -27.13
N VAL A 324 -32.47 22.98 -26.44
CA VAL A 324 -32.43 23.18 -24.98
C VAL A 324 -33.01 24.54 -24.57
N LEU A 325 -32.61 25.63 -25.23
CA LEU A 325 -33.15 26.96 -24.95
C LEU A 325 -34.66 27.03 -25.17
N THR A 326 -35.16 26.45 -26.25
CA THR A 326 -36.59 26.38 -26.53
C THR A 326 -37.33 25.54 -25.49
N SER A 327 -36.79 24.37 -25.10
CA SER A 327 -37.38 23.53 -24.06
C SER A 327 -37.47 24.28 -22.72
N LEU A 328 -36.43 25.05 -22.34
CA LEU A 328 -36.48 25.89 -21.14
C LEU A 328 -37.65 26.88 -21.15
N THR A 329 -38.08 27.39 -22.30
CA THR A 329 -39.28 28.26 -22.38
C THR A 329 -40.61 27.53 -22.15
N GLN A 330 -40.61 26.20 -22.21
CA GLN A 330 -41.84 25.39 -22.27
C GLN A 330 -42.05 24.48 -21.07
N VAL A 331 -41.00 24.18 -20.31
CA VAL A 331 -41.04 23.11 -19.30
C VAL A 331 -41.01 23.60 -17.87
N THR A 332 -40.75 24.89 -17.64
CA THR A 332 -40.40 25.43 -16.33
C THR A 332 -40.80 26.90 -16.20
N ASP A 333 -40.87 27.37 -14.95
CA ASP A 333 -41.10 28.77 -14.60
C ASP A 333 -39.80 29.53 -14.41
N HIS A 334 -38.73 28.87 -13.96
CA HIS A 334 -37.42 29.48 -13.71
C HIS A 334 -36.32 28.65 -14.37
N LEU A 335 -35.12 29.21 -14.53
CA LEU A 335 -33.96 28.43 -14.97
C LEU A 335 -33.40 27.55 -13.84
N PRO A 336 -32.88 26.34 -14.14
CA PRO A 336 -32.18 25.54 -13.16
C PRO A 336 -30.86 26.19 -12.79
N VAL A 337 -30.52 26.20 -11.50
CA VAL A 337 -29.20 26.61 -11.01
C VAL A 337 -28.45 25.37 -10.57
N LEU A 338 -27.31 25.09 -11.20
CA LEU A 338 -26.42 23.99 -10.86
C LEU A 338 -25.09 24.49 -10.32
N ALA A 339 -24.50 23.75 -9.38
CA ALA A 339 -23.13 23.93 -8.91
C ALA A 339 -22.50 22.56 -8.65
N ASP A 340 -21.19 22.49 -8.84
CA ASP A 340 -20.39 21.29 -8.55
C ASP A 340 -19.64 21.48 -7.23
N TYR A 341 -19.51 20.40 -6.48
CA TYR A 341 -18.89 20.34 -5.16
C TYR A 341 -17.88 19.19 -5.13
N GLN A 342 -16.70 19.45 -4.57
CA GLN A 342 -15.70 18.43 -4.33
C GLN A 342 -16.04 17.64 -3.06
N LEU A 343 -15.51 16.43 -2.95
CA LEU A 343 -15.56 15.66 -1.72
C LEU A 343 -14.30 15.84 -0.87
N PRO A 344 -14.34 15.52 0.43
CA PRO A 344 -13.12 15.41 1.22
C PRO A 344 -12.17 14.36 0.65
N ALA A 345 -10.88 14.47 0.99
CA ALA A 345 -9.91 13.43 0.67
C ALA A 345 -10.27 12.10 1.36
N LYS A 346 -9.83 10.97 0.79
CA LYS A 346 -9.98 9.66 1.42
C LYS A 346 -8.64 8.97 1.50
N MET A 347 -8.07 8.90 2.69
CA MET A 347 -6.74 8.31 2.87
C MET A 347 -6.81 6.78 2.80
N THR A 348 -5.93 6.22 1.98
CA THR A 348 -5.50 4.82 2.13
C THR A 348 -4.03 4.82 2.49
N ALA A 349 -3.65 3.96 3.43
CA ALA A 349 -2.27 3.74 3.81
C ALA A 349 -2.04 2.23 3.94
N THR A 350 -0.98 1.76 3.32
CA THR A 350 -0.59 0.34 3.33
C THR A 350 0.89 0.22 3.66
N LEU A 351 1.22 -0.84 4.38
CA LEU A 351 2.57 -1.07 4.88
C LEU A 351 3.05 -2.43 4.36
N ALA A 352 4.08 -2.41 3.53
CA ALA A 352 4.72 -3.62 3.03
C ALA A 352 5.57 -4.28 4.14
N ALA A 353 5.50 -5.60 4.22
CA ALA A 353 6.23 -6.37 5.22
C ALA A 353 7.74 -6.38 4.95
N LEU A 354 8.53 -6.43 6.03
CA LEU A 354 9.96 -6.73 5.98
C LEU A 354 10.19 -8.24 5.73
N PRO A 355 11.39 -8.63 5.26
CA PRO A 355 11.86 -10.00 5.41
C PRO A 355 11.76 -10.44 6.88
N ALA A 356 11.22 -11.63 7.13
CA ALA A 356 10.98 -12.11 8.49
C ALA A 356 12.28 -12.33 9.29
N ARG A 357 13.38 -12.61 8.59
CA ARG A 357 14.71 -12.89 9.15
C ARG A 357 15.76 -12.08 8.39
N VAL A 358 16.77 -11.61 9.10
CA VAL A 358 17.92 -10.87 8.55
C VAL A 358 19.15 -11.19 9.40
N ILE A 359 20.33 -11.21 8.79
CA ILE A 359 21.59 -11.36 9.53
C ILE A 359 22.10 -9.97 9.93
N ARG A 360 22.69 -9.85 11.12
CA ARG A 360 23.20 -8.61 11.69
C ARG A 360 24.04 -7.84 10.67
N GLY A 361 23.71 -6.56 10.45
CA GLY A 361 24.35 -5.71 9.45
C GLY A 361 23.76 -5.80 8.03
N GLY A 362 22.83 -6.73 7.79
CA GLY A 362 22.06 -6.79 6.55
C GLY A 362 21.17 -5.55 6.37
N THR A 363 21.11 -5.04 5.15
CA THR A 363 20.22 -3.91 4.81
C THR A 363 18.85 -4.44 4.41
N VAL A 364 17.81 -3.99 5.12
CA VAL A 364 16.41 -4.28 4.79
C VAL A 364 15.58 -3.01 4.93
N SER A 365 14.59 -2.85 4.07
CA SER A 365 13.68 -1.72 4.07
C SER A 365 12.24 -2.20 3.91
N ALA A 366 11.32 -1.50 4.57
CA ALA A 366 9.89 -1.61 4.33
C ALA A 366 9.43 -0.39 3.53
N THR A 367 8.18 -0.46 3.08
CA THR A 367 7.59 0.60 2.27
C THR A 367 6.21 0.95 2.82
N LEU A 368 6.01 2.23 3.13
CA LEU A 368 4.70 2.80 3.41
C LEU A 368 4.17 3.44 2.12
N THR A 369 3.00 3.01 1.66
CA THR A 369 2.31 3.64 0.52
C THR A 369 1.07 4.36 1.02
N VAL A 370 0.95 5.65 0.74
CA VAL A 370 -0.19 6.51 1.11
C VAL A 370 -0.80 7.09 -0.15
N ALA A 371 -2.14 7.04 -0.28
CA ALA A 371 -2.83 7.54 -1.45
C ALA A 371 -4.18 8.18 -1.12
N ASN A 372 -4.60 9.11 -1.97
CA ASN A 372 -5.95 9.67 -1.98
C ASN A 372 -6.87 8.80 -2.85
N ALA A 373 -7.63 7.92 -2.18
CA ALA A 373 -8.60 7.02 -2.78
C ALA A 373 -10.00 7.62 -2.85
N ALA A 374 -10.13 8.96 -2.85
CA ALA A 374 -11.41 9.62 -3.06
C ALA A 374 -11.99 9.13 -4.39
N PRO A 375 -13.23 8.64 -4.41
CA PRO A 375 -13.74 7.97 -5.59
C PRO A 375 -14.29 9.03 -6.54
N VAL A 376 -13.45 9.70 -7.33
CA VAL A 376 -13.84 10.82 -8.21
C VAL A 376 -13.55 10.52 -9.68
N ALA A 377 -14.22 11.21 -10.59
CA ALA A 377 -13.97 11.09 -12.03
C ALA A 377 -12.87 12.05 -12.53
N VAL A 378 -12.61 13.14 -11.79
CA VAL A 378 -11.55 14.11 -12.08
C VAL A 378 -10.83 14.49 -10.80
N ALA A 379 -9.54 14.85 -10.89
CA ALA A 379 -8.74 15.20 -9.71
C ALA A 379 -9.34 16.35 -8.88
N ALA A 380 -9.91 17.37 -9.54
CA ALA A 380 -10.60 18.50 -8.89
C ALA A 380 -11.93 18.11 -8.21
N GLY A 381 -12.36 16.85 -8.32
CA GLY A 381 -13.58 16.34 -7.71
C GLY A 381 -13.44 16.01 -6.22
N ALA A 382 -12.21 16.00 -5.69
CA ALA A 382 -11.95 15.83 -4.27
C ALA A 382 -10.79 16.69 -3.81
N ASP A 383 -10.79 16.97 -2.51
CA ASP A 383 -9.71 17.66 -1.83
C ASP A 383 -8.37 16.91 -1.98
N GLN A 384 -7.28 17.67 -1.97
CA GLN A 384 -5.95 17.11 -1.89
C GLN A 384 -5.75 16.44 -0.52
N LEU A 385 -5.12 15.27 -0.50
CA LEU A 385 -4.74 14.60 0.74
C LEU A 385 -3.36 15.09 1.17
N ASP A 386 -3.29 15.88 2.22
CA ASP A 386 -2.07 16.23 2.93
C ASP A 386 -1.97 15.39 4.21
N TYR A 387 -0.76 14.88 4.50
CA TYR A 387 -0.54 14.01 5.64
C TYR A 387 0.89 14.10 6.18
N ALA A 388 1.04 13.69 7.44
CA ALA A 388 2.32 13.42 8.07
C ALA A 388 2.41 11.94 8.44
N PHE A 389 3.61 11.38 8.37
CA PHE A 389 3.89 10.03 8.85
C PHE A 389 5.10 10.02 9.77
N SER A 390 5.10 9.07 10.71
CA SER A 390 6.19 8.86 11.65
C SER A 390 6.27 7.40 12.05
N ALA A 391 7.50 6.92 12.23
CA ALA A 391 7.78 5.62 12.79
C ALA A 391 8.37 5.75 14.21
N ALA A 392 8.14 4.72 15.02
CA ALA A 392 8.69 4.60 16.37
C ALA A 392 9.22 3.18 16.62
N GLY A 393 10.01 3.01 17.68
CA GLY A 393 10.65 1.73 18.03
C GLY A 393 11.94 1.50 17.26
N ALA A 394 12.12 0.32 16.68
CA ALA A 394 13.31 -0.01 15.90
C ALA A 394 13.31 0.53 14.46
N VAL A 395 12.18 1.10 14.03
CA VAL A 395 11.99 1.66 12.68
C VAL A 395 12.20 3.17 12.73
N THR A 396 12.94 3.70 11.76
CA THR A 396 13.25 5.12 11.61
C THR A 396 12.72 5.64 10.28
N ALA A 397 11.70 6.49 10.37
CA ALA A 397 11.17 7.27 9.25
C ALA A 397 10.23 8.35 9.79
N SER A 398 10.24 9.52 9.17
CA SER A 398 9.24 10.55 9.40
C SER A 398 9.21 11.48 8.21
N GLY A 399 8.05 12.07 7.93
CA GLY A 399 7.93 13.03 6.87
C GLY A 399 6.51 13.51 6.71
N THR A 400 6.32 14.26 5.64
CA THR A 400 5.04 14.75 5.17
C THR A 400 4.89 14.38 3.70
N GLY A 401 3.65 14.40 3.21
CA GLY A 401 3.37 14.20 1.80
C GLY A 401 2.00 14.74 1.44
N SER A 402 1.79 14.83 0.13
CA SER A 402 0.55 15.30 -0.47
C SER A 402 0.17 14.43 -1.66
N ASP A 403 -1.10 14.07 -1.82
CA ASP A 403 -1.60 13.32 -2.97
C ASP A 403 -2.93 13.90 -3.48
N ALA A 404 -2.96 14.27 -4.75
CA ALA A 404 -4.20 14.64 -5.40
C ALA A 404 -5.06 13.39 -5.65
N ALA A 405 -6.38 13.55 -5.72
CA ALA A 405 -7.24 12.44 -6.13
C ALA A 405 -6.86 11.98 -7.55
N LEU A 406 -6.93 10.66 -7.80
CA LEU A 406 -6.43 10.00 -9.02
C LEU A 406 -4.90 10.12 -9.22
N GLY A 407 -4.15 10.50 -8.19
CA GLY A 407 -2.69 10.48 -8.17
C GLY A 407 -2.09 9.07 -8.13
N ALA A 408 -0.77 8.97 -8.34
CA ALA A 408 -0.05 7.69 -8.47
C ALA A 408 0.26 7.01 -7.13
N SER A 409 -0.31 7.47 -6.00
CA SER A 409 0.11 7.15 -4.64
C SER A 409 1.55 7.60 -4.32
N ASN A 410 1.81 7.88 -3.05
CA ASN A 410 3.12 8.24 -2.54
C ASN A 410 3.77 7.08 -1.80
N THR A 411 5.05 6.85 -2.03
CA THR A 411 5.81 5.73 -1.47
C THR A 411 6.96 6.24 -0.60
N HIS A 412 7.00 5.78 0.65
CA HIS A 412 8.00 6.17 1.65
C HIS A 412 8.80 4.95 2.10
N VAL A 413 10.11 5.02 1.96
CA VAL A 413 11.03 3.96 2.40
C VAL A 413 11.22 4.07 3.91
N LEU A 414 11.01 2.94 4.60
CA LEU A 414 11.19 2.81 6.03
C LEU A 414 12.43 1.97 6.30
N THR A 415 13.31 2.48 7.16
CA THR A 415 14.54 1.78 7.54
C THR A 415 14.38 1.17 8.92
N ILE A 416 14.97 0.00 9.13
CA ILE A 416 15.02 -0.67 10.43
C ILE A 416 16.48 -0.99 10.75
N SER A 417 16.89 -0.70 11.98
CA SER A 417 18.26 -1.00 12.40
C SER A 417 18.44 -2.49 12.68
N THR A 418 19.38 -3.11 11.98
CA THR A 418 19.79 -4.52 12.10
C THR A 418 21.13 -4.69 12.83
N THR A 419 21.59 -3.66 13.55
CA THR A 419 22.88 -3.70 14.27
C THR A 419 22.82 -4.52 15.56
N VAL A 420 21.62 -4.68 16.12
CA VAL A 420 21.37 -5.42 17.37
C VAL A 420 20.56 -6.67 17.06
N VAL A 421 21.03 -7.80 17.56
CA VAL A 421 20.36 -9.10 17.46
C VAL A 421 19.10 -9.15 18.31
N GLY A 422 18.10 -9.90 17.83
CA GLY A 422 16.81 -10.06 18.49
C GLY A 422 15.65 -9.64 17.59
N LEU A 423 14.44 -9.67 18.16
CA LEU A 423 13.25 -9.15 17.50
C LEU A 423 13.34 -7.62 17.44
N ARG A 424 13.32 -7.08 16.21
CA ARG A 424 13.25 -5.65 15.96
C ARG A 424 11.86 -5.33 15.45
N SER A 425 11.14 -4.46 16.15
CA SER A 425 9.79 -4.05 15.77
C SER A 425 9.60 -2.55 15.91
N GLY A 426 8.66 -2.02 15.16
CA GLY A 426 8.25 -0.62 15.24
C GLY A 426 6.83 -0.42 14.77
N THR A 427 6.26 0.71 15.17
CA THR A 427 4.96 1.20 14.70
C THR A 427 5.19 2.28 13.66
N VAL A 428 4.37 2.28 12.62
CA VAL A 428 4.33 3.32 11.59
C VAL A 428 2.93 3.92 11.62
N SER A 429 2.85 5.23 11.80
CA SER A 429 1.59 5.96 11.86
C SER A 429 1.53 7.00 10.75
N VAL A 430 0.33 7.22 10.21
CA VAL A 430 0.02 8.29 9.25
C VAL A 430 -1.17 9.06 9.79
N ILE A 431 -1.10 10.39 9.75
CA ILE A 431 -2.18 11.29 10.14
C ILE A 431 -2.39 12.28 8.99
N ALA A 432 -3.60 12.27 8.44
CA ALA A 432 -4.03 13.27 7.46
C ALA A 432 -4.28 14.61 8.15
N SER A 433 -3.82 15.68 7.51
CA SER A 433 -4.07 17.06 7.91
C SER A 433 -5.17 17.72 7.10
N SER A 434 -5.55 17.17 5.94
CA SER A 434 -6.64 17.72 5.12
C SER A 434 -7.98 17.64 5.84
N PRO A 435 -8.81 18.71 5.78
CA PRO A 435 -10.11 18.75 6.45
C PRO A 435 -11.01 17.57 6.04
N GLN A 436 -11.73 17.02 7.02
CA GLN A 436 -12.77 16.00 6.80
C GLN A 436 -12.28 14.73 6.10
N THR A 437 -10.96 14.48 6.07
CA THR A 437 -10.39 13.30 5.43
C THR A 437 -11.02 12.03 5.99
N MET A 438 -11.53 11.18 5.10
CA MET A 438 -11.96 9.84 5.48
C MET A 438 -10.75 8.96 5.82
N SER A 439 -10.89 8.17 6.89
CA SER A 439 -9.82 7.34 7.44
C SER A 439 -8.57 8.16 7.74
N PRO A 440 -8.67 9.26 8.53
CA PRO A 440 -7.61 10.26 8.66
C PRO A 440 -6.39 9.74 9.44
N THR A 441 -6.46 8.55 10.02
CA THR A 441 -5.36 7.94 10.76
C THR A 441 -5.12 6.51 10.30
N PHE A 442 -3.85 6.14 10.18
CA PHE A 442 -3.40 4.77 10.01
C PHE A 442 -2.34 4.44 11.06
N SER A 443 -2.33 3.20 11.54
CA SER A 443 -1.27 2.67 12.38
C SER A 443 -1.01 1.21 12.04
N GLY A 444 0.21 0.89 11.63
CA GLY A 444 0.67 -0.45 11.31
C GLY A 444 1.91 -0.82 12.11
N THR A 445 2.13 -2.12 12.33
CA THR A 445 3.35 -2.65 12.93
C THR A 445 4.16 -3.42 11.89
N ILE A 446 5.48 -3.28 11.95
CA ILE A 446 6.42 -4.12 11.19
C ILE A 446 7.49 -4.66 12.12
N SER A 447 7.97 -5.86 11.80
CA SER A 447 9.04 -6.51 12.56
C SER A 447 9.91 -7.38 11.68
N THR A 448 11.14 -7.61 12.15
CA THR A 448 12.08 -8.57 11.61
C THR A 448 12.91 -9.17 12.74
N SER A 449 13.37 -10.40 12.57
CA SER A 449 14.27 -11.07 13.50
C SER A 449 15.71 -10.96 13.01
N VAL A 450 16.57 -10.30 13.80
CA VAL A 450 17.99 -10.13 13.48
C VAL A 450 18.79 -11.25 14.12
N PHE A 451 19.54 -12.00 13.33
CA PHE A 451 20.39 -13.13 13.74
C PHE A 451 21.86 -12.75 13.67
N ASP A 452 22.68 -13.31 14.57
CA ASP A 452 24.11 -13.41 14.35
C ASP A 452 24.43 -14.33 13.19
N ARG A 453 25.63 -14.19 12.64
CA ARG A 453 26.16 -15.10 11.61
C ARG A 453 26.25 -16.52 12.16
N ALA A 454 26.11 -17.51 11.29
CA ALA A 454 26.46 -18.89 11.57
C ALA A 454 27.95 -19.00 11.93
N ILE A 455 28.33 -20.03 12.67
CA ILE A 455 29.72 -20.23 13.07
C ILE A 455 30.14 -21.65 12.74
N GLY A 456 30.72 -21.85 11.56
CA GLY A 456 31.30 -23.14 11.17
C GLY A 456 32.48 -23.51 12.05
N SER A 457 32.53 -24.75 12.54
CA SER A 457 33.62 -25.24 13.37
C SER A 457 33.79 -26.75 13.31
N PHE A 458 35.02 -27.24 13.47
CA PHE A 458 35.31 -28.66 13.71
C PHE A 458 35.17 -29.09 15.19
N ALA A 459 34.94 -28.14 16.10
CA ALA A 459 34.75 -28.38 17.52
C ALA A 459 33.48 -27.71 18.05
N SER A 460 32.83 -28.31 19.06
CA SER A 460 31.63 -27.76 19.68
C SER A 460 31.94 -26.60 20.64
N ALA A 461 33.02 -26.72 21.42
CA ALA A 461 33.33 -25.80 22.52
C ALA A 461 34.01 -24.49 22.06
N THR A 462 34.85 -24.54 21.03
CA THR A 462 35.61 -23.40 20.50
C THR A 462 35.50 -23.33 18.98
N THR A 463 35.67 -22.14 18.39
CA THR A 463 35.70 -22.00 16.94
C THR A 463 37.02 -22.55 16.40
N THR A 464 36.96 -23.70 15.77
CA THR A 464 38.11 -24.41 15.17
C THR A 464 37.89 -24.46 13.67
N THR A 465 38.60 -23.60 12.94
CA THR A 465 38.48 -23.49 11.47
C THR A 465 39.43 -24.42 10.71
N SER A 466 40.35 -25.07 11.42
CA SER A 466 41.30 -26.02 10.83
C SER A 466 41.36 -27.31 11.66
N LEU A 467 41.31 -28.46 10.99
CA LEU A 467 41.46 -29.77 11.60
C LEU A 467 42.53 -30.56 10.85
N THR A 468 43.40 -31.26 11.56
CA THR A 468 44.33 -32.22 10.95
C THR A 468 43.95 -33.63 11.38
N ILE A 469 43.74 -34.52 10.42
CA ILE A 469 43.60 -35.95 10.65
C ILE A 469 44.89 -36.62 10.18
N ASP A 470 45.57 -37.25 11.12
CA ASP A 470 46.76 -38.04 10.87
C ASP A 470 46.39 -39.53 10.98
N PHE A 471 46.50 -40.25 9.86
CA PHE A 471 46.26 -41.70 9.82
C PHE A 471 47.48 -42.50 10.27
N GLY A 472 48.60 -41.84 10.61
CA GLY A 472 49.83 -42.48 11.00
C GLY A 472 50.44 -43.29 9.84
N THR A 473 51.02 -44.44 10.18
CA THR A 473 51.57 -45.37 9.20
C THR A 473 50.64 -46.57 9.02
N LEU A 474 50.26 -46.86 7.78
CA LEU A 474 49.48 -48.03 7.36
C LEU A 474 50.39 -49.03 6.64
N ILE A 475 50.03 -50.31 6.69
CA ILE A 475 50.70 -51.38 5.94
C ILE A 475 50.03 -51.53 4.58
N ARG A 476 50.82 -51.66 3.52
CA ARG A 476 50.29 -51.83 2.17
C ARG A 476 49.47 -53.12 2.06
N GLY A 477 48.22 -53.02 1.63
CA GLY A 477 47.30 -54.16 1.56
C GLY A 477 46.56 -54.48 2.88
N GLY A 478 46.96 -53.85 3.99
CA GLY A 478 46.27 -53.95 5.28
C GLY A 478 45.01 -53.07 5.36
N ALA A 479 44.43 -52.99 6.55
CA ALA A 479 43.19 -52.22 6.77
C ALA A 479 43.36 -50.72 6.45
N PRO A 480 42.41 -50.09 5.73
CA PRO A 480 42.47 -48.66 5.46
C PRO A 480 42.28 -47.84 6.74
N GLY A 481 42.91 -46.67 6.80
CA GLY A 481 42.71 -45.71 7.88
C GLY A 481 41.32 -45.07 7.78
N SER A 482 40.65 -44.91 8.92
CA SER A 482 39.34 -44.25 8.99
C SER A 482 39.25 -43.40 10.25
N SER A 483 38.77 -42.17 10.10
CA SER A 483 38.60 -41.24 11.21
C SER A 483 37.32 -40.43 11.07
N LEU A 484 36.57 -40.34 12.17
CA LEU A 484 35.37 -39.52 12.25
C LEU A 484 35.74 -38.09 12.62
N PHE A 485 35.11 -37.13 11.96
CA PHE A 485 35.14 -35.74 12.36
C PHE A 485 33.74 -35.14 12.23
N THR A 486 33.54 -33.95 12.80
CA THR A 486 32.21 -33.34 12.87
C THR A 486 32.28 -31.89 12.46
N LEU A 487 31.35 -31.47 11.62
CA LEU A 487 31.08 -30.06 11.33
C LEU A 487 29.97 -29.57 12.26
N PHE A 488 30.24 -28.51 13.01
CA PHE A 488 29.29 -27.86 13.90
C PHE A 488 28.88 -26.51 13.33
N ASN A 489 27.60 -26.14 13.51
CA ASN A 489 27.20 -24.74 13.54
C ASN A 489 27.14 -24.30 15.01
N ARG A 490 28.17 -23.63 15.50
CA ARG A 490 28.24 -23.23 16.91
C ARG A 490 27.24 -22.11 17.21
N PRO A 491 26.68 -22.05 18.42
CA PRO A 491 25.93 -20.89 18.87
C PRO A 491 26.85 -19.67 18.97
N ALA A 492 26.39 -18.54 18.43
CA ALA A 492 26.99 -17.24 18.72
C ALA A 492 26.75 -16.84 20.18
N ALA A 493 27.35 -15.73 20.61
CA ALA A 493 27.14 -15.20 21.96
C ALA A 493 25.67 -14.89 22.28
N SER A 494 24.87 -14.59 21.25
CA SER A 494 23.42 -14.36 21.38
C SER A 494 22.59 -15.65 21.55
N GLY A 495 23.22 -16.82 21.54
CA GLY A 495 22.59 -18.12 21.74
C GLY A 495 22.01 -18.75 20.47
N THR A 496 21.56 -20.00 20.59
CA THR A 496 21.07 -20.82 19.47
C THR A 496 19.84 -20.23 18.77
N ALA A 497 18.95 -19.60 19.53
CA ALA A 497 17.72 -18.99 19.00
C ALA A 497 17.98 -17.80 18.07
N TRP A 498 19.16 -17.18 18.16
CA TRP A 498 19.51 -15.96 17.43
C TRP A 498 20.77 -16.09 16.58
N THR A 499 21.18 -17.32 16.26
CA THR A 499 22.30 -17.60 15.36
C THR A 499 21.75 -18.14 14.05
N ALA A 500 22.23 -17.62 12.92
CA ALA A 500 21.85 -18.07 11.59
C ALA A 500 22.24 -19.54 11.37
N LYS A 501 21.57 -20.19 10.44
CA LYS A 501 21.93 -21.56 10.04
C LYS A 501 23.15 -21.56 9.13
N LEU A 502 23.87 -22.67 9.11
CA LEU A 502 25.10 -22.84 8.33
C LEU A 502 24.83 -23.71 7.10
N ASP A 503 25.35 -23.25 5.96
CA ASP A 503 25.38 -23.99 4.71
C ASP A 503 26.82 -24.43 4.41
N LEU A 504 26.97 -25.63 3.87
CA LEU A 504 28.19 -26.12 3.22
C LEU A 504 27.90 -26.12 1.72
N ASP A 505 28.40 -25.10 1.03
CA ASP A 505 28.11 -24.85 -0.38
C ASP A 505 28.94 -25.76 -1.29
N GLY A 506 30.17 -26.07 -0.87
CA GLY A 506 31.09 -26.83 -1.67
C GLY A 506 32.33 -27.31 -0.92
N VAL A 507 32.98 -28.30 -1.53
CA VAL A 507 34.21 -28.88 -1.03
C VAL A 507 35.19 -28.98 -2.20
N THR A 508 36.35 -28.35 -2.06
CA THR A 508 37.46 -28.48 -3.01
C THR A 508 38.62 -29.19 -2.34
N THR A 509 39.39 -29.99 -3.07
CA THR A 509 40.45 -30.80 -2.47
C THR A 509 41.77 -30.75 -3.25
N THR A 510 42.88 -30.73 -2.53
CA THR A 510 44.24 -30.98 -3.04
C THR A 510 44.73 -32.39 -2.68
N ALA A 511 43.91 -33.19 -2.00
CA ALA A 511 44.29 -34.52 -1.55
C ALA A 511 44.45 -35.49 -2.73
N PRO A 512 45.51 -36.31 -2.79
CA PRO A 512 45.73 -37.24 -3.89
C PRO A 512 44.55 -38.21 -4.08
N VAL A 513 44.02 -38.24 -5.30
CA VAL A 513 42.90 -39.11 -5.69
C VAL A 513 43.30 -40.57 -5.51
N GLY A 514 42.40 -41.38 -4.93
CA GLY A 514 42.65 -42.79 -4.65
C GLY A 514 43.47 -43.07 -3.39
N VAL A 515 44.05 -42.04 -2.77
CA VAL A 515 44.74 -42.16 -1.47
C VAL A 515 43.82 -41.70 -0.34
N PHE A 516 43.28 -40.48 -0.41
CA PHE A 516 42.34 -39.99 0.58
C PHE A 516 40.93 -39.89 0.01
N SER A 517 39.93 -40.13 0.85
CA SER A 517 38.52 -39.90 0.52
C SER A 517 37.76 -39.34 1.73
N THR A 518 36.60 -38.77 1.48
CA THR A 518 35.73 -38.23 2.53
C THR A 518 34.26 -38.36 2.16
N THR A 519 33.39 -38.39 3.17
CA THR A 519 31.93 -38.33 3.01
C THR A 519 31.38 -36.90 3.02
N LEU A 520 32.25 -35.87 3.01
CA LEU A 520 31.81 -34.48 2.89
C LEU A 520 30.95 -34.28 1.65
N ALA A 521 29.78 -33.69 1.86
CA ALA A 521 28.83 -33.34 0.82
C ALA A 521 28.14 -32.03 1.19
N PRO A 522 27.74 -31.22 0.20
CA PRO A 522 27.00 -29.99 0.45
C PRO A 522 25.79 -30.22 1.35
N LEU A 523 25.53 -29.27 2.23
CA LEU A 523 24.40 -29.32 3.15
C LEU A 523 23.83 -27.91 3.28
N ALA A 524 22.52 -27.81 3.45
CA ALA A 524 21.89 -26.53 3.75
C ALA A 524 21.23 -26.55 5.13
N ASN A 525 21.15 -25.39 5.75
CA ASN A 525 20.37 -25.07 6.92
C ASN A 525 20.74 -25.88 8.17
N LEU A 526 22.03 -26.15 8.42
CA LEU A 526 22.44 -26.75 9.69
C LEU A 526 22.15 -25.78 10.84
N ALA A 527 21.19 -26.16 11.69
CA ALA A 527 20.73 -25.33 12.79
C ALA A 527 21.85 -25.04 13.80
N SER A 528 21.81 -23.85 14.41
CA SER A 528 22.75 -23.50 15.47
C SER A 528 22.69 -24.46 16.65
N GLY A 529 23.85 -24.83 17.19
CA GLY A 529 24.02 -25.84 18.22
C GLY A 529 23.96 -27.28 17.69
N SER A 530 23.64 -27.48 16.41
CA SER A 530 23.62 -28.80 15.77
C SER A 530 24.93 -29.12 15.07
N SER A 531 25.08 -30.37 14.67
CA SER A 531 26.28 -30.85 14.00
C SER A 531 25.97 -31.92 12.94
N ARG A 532 26.94 -32.17 12.07
CA ARG A 532 26.93 -33.23 11.06
C ARG A 532 28.25 -33.99 11.13
N GLY A 533 28.18 -35.30 11.36
CA GLY A 533 29.34 -36.19 11.34
C GLY A 533 29.74 -36.56 9.91
N TYR A 534 31.05 -36.65 9.69
CA TYR A 534 31.68 -37.06 8.44
C TYR A 534 32.83 -38.01 8.72
N THR A 535 33.26 -38.72 7.68
CA THR A 535 34.39 -39.64 7.74
C THR A 535 35.45 -39.17 6.76
N ALA A 536 36.72 -39.22 7.18
CA ALA A 536 37.87 -39.18 6.29
C ALA A 536 38.54 -40.55 6.31
N SER A 537 39.01 -40.99 5.15
CA SER A 537 39.67 -42.29 5.01
C SER A 537 40.95 -42.19 4.21
N MET A 538 41.88 -43.10 4.50
CA MET A 538 43.13 -43.28 3.77
C MET A 538 43.25 -44.72 3.28
N ALA A 539 43.41 -44.89 1.98
CA ALA A 539 43.65 -46.19 1.36
C ALA A 539 45.08 -46.67 1.63
N SER A 540 45.24 -47.97 1.79
CA SER A 540 46.51 -48.66 2.03
C SER A 540 47.13 -49.25 0.74
N GLY A 541 46.53 -49.04 -0.43
CA GLY A 541 46.95 -49.76 -1.66
C GLY A 541 48.29 -49.32 -2.25
N THR A 542 48.76 -48.10 -1.95
CA THR A 542 49.96 -47.51 -2.56
C THR A 542 50.92 -47.01 -1.49
N ALA A 543 52.18 -47.45 -1.51
CA ALA A 543 53.18 -46.96 -0.56
C ALA A 543 53.64 -45.53 -0.87
N GLY A 544 53.99 -44.80 0.20
CA GLY A 544 54.46 -43.42 0.13
C GLY A 544 54.00 -42.60 1.34
N ALA A 545 54.53 -41.38 1.46
CA ALA A 545 54.03 -40.37 2.39
C ALA A 545 53.08 -39.43 1.63
N PHE A 546 51.87 -39.25 2.16
CA PHE A 546 50.82 -38.49 1.50
C PHE A 546 50.28 -37.41 2.43
N SER A 547 49.93 -36.27 1.84
CA SER A 547 49.20 -35.20 2.52
C SER A 547 48.28 -34.50 1.54
N GLY A 548 47.26 -33.83 2.08
CA GLY A 548 46.28 -33.10 1.28
C GLY A 548 45.37 -32.25 2.14
N THR A 549 44.61 -31.36 1.50
CA THR A 549 43.66 -30.50 2.20
C THR A 549 42.31 -30.51 1.49
N TYR A 550 41.25 -30.74 2.27
CA TYR A 550 39.88 -30.45 1.88
C TYR A 550 39.50 -29.06 2.39
N THR A 551 39.14 -28.18 1.48
CA THR A 551 38.66 -26.83 1.76
C THR A 551 37.14 -26.83 1.67
N LEU A 552 36.49 -26.49 2.77
CA LEU A 552 35.03 -26.40 2.88
C LEU A 552 34.64 -24.94 2.68
N ALA A 553 33.89 -24.65 1.63
CA ALA A 553 33.26 -23.35 1.40
C ALA A 553 31.89 -23.35 2.07
N LEU A 554 31.70 -22.46 3.04
CA LEU A 554 30.50 -22.38 3.87
C LEU A 554 29.87 -20.99 3.74
N SER A 555 28.58 -20.90 3.98
CA SER A 555 27.89 -19.62 4.15
C SER A 555 26.92 -19.65 5.31
N ASP A 556 26.46 -18.47 5.71
CA ASP A 556 25.19 -18.38 6.45
C ASP A 556 24.01 -18.77 5.54
N GLU A 557 22.85 -19.08 6.14
CA GLU A 557 21.59 -19.22 5.39
C GLU A 557 21.31 -18.00 4.50
N ASP A 558 20.70 -18.24 3.35
CA ASP A 558 20.37 -17.26 2.31
C ASP A 558 19.42 -16.14 2.79
N LEU A 559 19.95 -15.21 3.57
CA LEU A 559 19.26 -14.06 4.14
C LEU A 559 20.02 -12.76 3.81
N PRO A 560 19.36 -11.60 3.84
CA PRO A 560 20.07 -10.33 3.74
C PRO A 560 21.13 -10.22 4.84
N GLY A 561 22.36 -9.87 4.47
CA GLY A 561 23.51 -9.86 5.37
C GLY A 561 24.29 -11.18 5.45
N ALA A 562 23.88 -12.23 4.72
CA ALA A 562 24.62 -13.48 4.57
C ALA A 562 26.01 -13.28 3.97
N GLY A 563 26.85 -14.30 4.10
CA GLY A 563 28.27 -14.16 3.81
C GLY A 563 29.03 -15.42 4.16
N LEU A 564 30.29 -15.40 3.78
CA LEU A 564 31.05 -16.61 3.52
C LEU A 564 32.02 -16.93 4.66
N GLN A 565 32.26 -18.22 4.84
CA GLN A 565 33.17 -18.80 5.80
C GLN A 565 33.96 -19.92 5.12
N GLN A 566 35.13 -20.25 5.66
CA GLN A 566 35.98 -21.30 5.11
C GLN A 566 36.60 -22.12 6.23
N LEU A 567 36.51 -23.44 6.10
CA LEU A 567 37.15 -24.42 6.98
C LEU A 567 38.17 -25.26 6.20
N SER A 568 39.25 -25.65 6.86
CA SER A 568 40.33 -26.45 6.26
C SER A 568 40.51 -27.77 7.00
N LEU A 569 40.31 -28.89 6.32
CA LEU A 569 40.61 -30.22 6.81
C LEU A 569 41.88 -30.73 6.13
N SER A 570 42.97 -30.79 6.88
CA SER A 570 44.22 -31.39 6.43
C SER A 570 44.25 -32.88 6.76
N VAL A 571 44.64 -33.70 5.81
CA VAL A 571 44.82 -35.14 5.98
C VAL A 571 46.27 -35.51 5.68
N ARG A 572 46.84 -36.42 6.47
CA ARG A 572 48.18 -36.95 6.23
C ARG A 572 48.31 -38.39 6.72
N GLY A 573 49.28 -39.08 6.18
CA GLY A 573 49.67 -40.42 6.61
C GLY A 573 50.68 -41.02 5.65
N SER A 574 51.27 -42.14 6.03
CA SER A 574 52.18 -42.90 5.20
C SER A 574 51.74 -44.34 5.05
N VAL A 575 52.05 -44.95 3.92
CA VAL A 575 51.87 -46.39 3.68
C VAL A 575 53.25 -46.97 3.43
N ILE A 576 53.64 -47.98 4.22
CA ILE A 576 54.90 -48.72 4.04
C ILE A 576 54.61 -50.11 3.48
N ALA A 577 55.63 -50.76 2.90
CA ALA A 577 55.52 -52.17 2.53
C ALA A 577 55.37 -53.04 3.80
N PRO A 578 54.65 -54.17 3.73
CA PRO A 578 54.69 -55.16 4.80
C PRO A 578 56.11 -55.67 4.99
N ALA A 579 56.49 -55.95 6.24
CA ALA A 579 57.77 -56.57 6.53
C ALA A 579 57.71 -58.08 6.22
N ALA A 580 58.82 -58.65 5.77
CA ALA A 580 58.92 -60.10 5.57
C ALA A 580 58.55 -60.82 6.89
N GLY A 581 57.62 -61.76 6.80
CA GLY A 581 57.01 -62.38 7.98
C GLY A 581 55.63 -61.89 8.37
N ASP A 582 55.16 -60.71 7.93
CA ASP A 582 53.79 -60.22 8.22
C ASP A 582 52.82 -60.71 7.14
N THR A 583 52.16 -61.83 7.38
CA THR A 583 51.29 -62.51 6.40
C THR A 583 49.88 -61.95 6.38
N ASN A 584 49.43 -61.32 7.47
CA ASN A 584 48.05 -60.86 7.65
C ASN A 584 47.91 -59.31 7.56
N PHE A 585 49.02 -58.59 7.39
CA PHE A 585 49.14 -57.14 7.25
C PHE A 585 48.71 -56.34 8.49
N ASP A 586 48.85 -56.91 9.69
CA ASP A 586 48.44 -56.26 10.94
C ASP A 586 49.55 -55.44 11.62
N ALA A 587 50.74 -55.41 11.01
CA ALA A 587 51.95 -54.76 11.51
C ALA A 587 52.67 -55.48 12.67
N PHE A 588 52.32 -56.74 12.93
CA PHE A 588 53.04 -57.64 13.82
C PHE A 588 53.60 -58.80 13.00
N VAL A 589 54.70 -59.38 13.47
CA VAL A 589 55.20 -60.66 12.96
C VAL A 589 55.18 -61.60 14.14
N ASP A 590 54.22 -62.52 14.19
CA ASP A 590 54.02 -63.39 15.35
C ASP A 590 53.64 -64.84 14.98
N VAL A 591 53.20 -65.61 15.98
CA VAL A 591 52.84 -67.02 15.80
C VAL A 591 51.67 -67.21 14.84
N ILE A 592 50.79 -66.22 14.68
CA ILE A 592 49.69 -66.23 13.72
C ILE A 592 50.26 -66.19 12.30
N ASP A 593 51.29 -65.39 12.05
CA ASP A 593 51.91 -65.30 10.73
C ASP A 593 52.66 -66.56 10.33
N THR A 594 53.44 -67.08 11.28
CA THR A 594 54.13 -68.36 11.08
C THR A 594 53.10 -69.48 10.88
N GLY A 595 51.96 -69.39 11.58
CA GLY A 595 50.81 -70.27 11.41
C GLY A 595 50.19 -70.19 10.01
N ASN A 596 50.00 -68.98 9.46
CA ASN A 596 49.47 -68.77 8.11
C ASN A 596 50.41 -69.34 7.05
N LEU A 597 51.73 -69.09 7.17
CA LEU A 597 52.76 -69.64 6.29
C LEU A 597 52.73 -71.17 6.30
N LEU A 598 52.71 -71.79 7.48
CA LEU A 598 52.67 -73.25 7.62
C LEU A 598 51.35 -73.84 7.14
N ALA A 599 50.22 -73.20 7.44
CA ALA A 599 48.88 -73.65 7.06
C ALA A 599 48.64 -73.56 5.55
N ALA A 600 49.30 -72.63 4.86
CA ALA A 600 49.27 -72.56 3.39
C ALA A 600 49.91 -73.79 2.72
N GLY A 601 50.82 -74.48 3.42
CA GLY A 601 51.43 -75.73 2.95
C GLY A 601 52.25 -75.58 1.67
N ARG A 602 52.77 -74.38 1.39
CA ARG A 602 53.48 -74.03 0.15
C ARG A 602 55.00 -74.21 0.23
N TYR A 603 55.55 -74.31 1.44
CA TYR A 603 56.99 -74.40 1.68
C TYR A 603 57.65 -75.57 0.93
N ASP A 604 58.60 -75.26 0.05
CA ASP A 604 59.39 -76.19 -0.76
C ASP A 604 58.54 -77.07 -1.71
N THR A 605 57.40 -76.54 -2.17
CA THR A 605 56.46 -77.28 -3.06
C THR A 605 56.48 -76.86 -4.52
N GLU A 606 57.21 -75.78 -4.86
CA GLU A 606 57.21 -75.11 -6.19
C GLU A 606 55.82 -74.62 -6.67
N VAL A 607 54.79 -74.64 -5.81
CA VAL A 607 53.47 -74.14 -6.16
C VAL A 607 53.43 -72.64 -5.96
N LEU A 608 52.77 -71.94 -6.90
CA LEU A 608 52.56 -70.50 -6.82
C LEU A 608 51.98 -70.10 -5.47
N ALA A 609 52.67 -69.20 -4.80
CA ALA A 609 52.30 -68.64 -3.52
C ALA A 609 52.17 -67.12 -3.61
N THR A 610 51.46 -66.58 -2.61
CA THR A 610 51.29 -65.15 -2.39
C THR A 610 51.99 -64.75 -1.09
N TRP A 611 52.16 -63.45 -0.89
CA TRP A 611 52.72 -62.90 0.35
C TRP A 611 52.05 -63.45 1.62
N SER A 612 50.71 -63.55 1.62
CA SER A 612 49.95 -64.10 2.75
C SER A 612 50.13 -65.62 2.96
N GLU A 613 50.67 -66.32 1.96
CA GLU A 613 51.03 -67.74 2.03
C GLU A 613 52.52 -67.96 2.36
N GLY A 614 53.32 -66.88 2.49
CA GLY A 614 54.72 -66.94 2.92
C GLY A 614 55.77 -66.58 1.88
N ASP A 615 55.39 -66.11 0.68
CA ASP A 615 56.34 -65.62 -0.36
C ASP A 615 56.74 -64.17 -0.06
N PHE A 616 57.81 -63.98 0.70
CA PHE A 616 58.27 -62.67 1.18
C PHE A 616 59.28 -62.00 0.26
N ASN A 617 59.89 -62.74 -0.67
CA ASN A 617 60.79 -62.19 -1.69
C ASN A 617 60.09 -61.90 -3.04
N ALA A 618 58.82 -62.30 -3.17
CA ALA A 618 57.94 -62.12 -4.32
C ALA A 618 58.39 -62.87 -5.60
N ASP A 619 59.10 -63.98 -5.47
CA ASP A 619 59.50 -64.85 -6.57
C ASP A 619 58.42 -65.89 -6.97
N ARG A 620 57.30 -65.91 -6.24
CA ARG A 620 56.10 -66.74 -6.40
C ARG A 620 56.21 -68.15 -5.85
N VAL A 621 57.29 -68.53 -5.17
CA VAL A 621 57.35 -69.79 -4.43
C VAL A 621 57.59 -69.49 -2.95
N VAL A 622 57.41 -70.48 -2.08
CA VAL A 622 57.83 -70.36 -0.68
C VAL A 622 58.96 -71.34 -0.48
N ASP A 623 60.17 -70.85 -0.22
CA ASP A 623 61.34 -71.70 0.01
C ASP A 623 62.18 -71.20 1.21
N ILE A 624 63.40 -71.72 1.34
CA ILE A 624 64.29 -71.35 2.44
C ILE A 624 64.69 -69.86 2.41
N LEU A 625 64.62 -69.19 1.25
CA LEU A 625 64.90 -67.77 1.11
C LEU A 625 63.82 -66.92 1.77
N ASP A 626 62.55 -67.31 1.68
CA ASP A 626 61.47 -66.60 2.39
C ASP A 626 61.57 -66.76 3.90
N ILE A 627 61.91 -67.96 4.37
CA ILE A 627 62.19 -68.19 5.80
C ILE A 627 63.41 -67.37 6.23
N THR A 628 64.42 -67.25 5.36
CA THR A 628 65.58 -66.40 5.60
C THR A 628 65.19 -64.93 5.70
N ASP A 629 64.30 -64.44 4.83
CA ASP A 629 63.82 -63.05 4.84
C ASP A 629 62.95 -62.75 6.07
N LEU A 630 62.08 -63.67 6.49
CA LEU A 630 61.32 -63.58 7.75
C LEU A 630 62.28 -63.48 8.95
N LEU A 631 63.30 -64.35 9.02
CA LEU A 631 64.27 -64.35 10.11
C LEU A 631 65.19 -63.13 10.07
N ALA A 632 65.57 -62.68 8.87
CA ALA A 632 66.43 -61.52 8.66
C ALA A 632 65.73 -60.19 8.99
N ALA A 633 64.39 -60.15 8.94
CA ALA A 633 63.63 -59.00 9.39
C ALA A 633 63.81 -58.73 10.90
N ASP A 634 64.08 -59.77 11.73
CA ASP A 634 64.19 -59.70 13.20
C ASP A 634 62.97 -59.03 13.88
N LEU A 635 61.77 -59.31 13.37
CA LEU A 635 60.52 -58.74 13.88
C LEU A 635 59.63 -59.72 14.66
N TYR A 636 59.99 -61.02 14.66
CA TYR A 636 59.17 -62.05 15.31
C TYR A 636 59.00 -61.77 16.82
N ASP A 637 57.75 -61.60 17.25
CA ASP A 637 57.33 -61.31 18.62
C ASP A 637 57.98 -60.03 19.22
N LYS A 638 58.35 -59.06 18.36
CA LYS A 638 58.94 -57.77 18.78
C LYS A 638 57.93 -56.64 18.96
N GLY A 639 56.65 -56.88 18.67
CA GLY A 639 55.59 -55.88 18.67
C GLY A 639 55.43 -55.16 17.33
N ASP A 640 54.71 -54.04 17.35
CA ASP A 640 54.35 -53.26 16.15
C ASP A 640 55.61 -52.68 15.47
N TYR A 641 55.88 -53.09 14.23
CA TYR A 641 57.08 -52.66 13.51
C TYR A 641 56.93 -51.31 12.81
N ARG A 642 55.77 -50.66 12.90
CA ARG A 642 55.59 -49.33 12.32
C ARG A 642 56.47 -48.31 13.05
N PRO A 643 57.10 -47.38 12.32
CA PRO A 643 57.92 -46.35 12.95
C PRO A 643 57.12 -45.54 13.99
N LEU A 644 57.59 -45.53 15.23
CA LEU A 644 57.05 -44.66 16.28
C LEU A 644 57.35 -43.20 15.91
N GLY A 645 56.36 -42.52 15.33
CA GLY A 645 56.39 -41.06 15.14
C GLY A 645 57.41 -40.55 14.11
N ALA A 646 57.44 -41.10 12.90
CA ALA A 646 58.11 -40.43 11.80
C ALA A 646 57.48 -39.05 11.56
N ALA A 647 58.20 -37.99 11.93
CA ALA A 647 57.79 -36.62 11.68
C ALA A 647 57.68 -36.39 10.17
N LEU A 648 56.47 -36.53 9.63
CA LEU A 648 56.10 -35.98 8.34
C LEU A 648 56.38 -34.47 8.41
N GLY A 649 57.25 -33.96 7.52
CA GLY A 649 57.72 -32.57 7.55
C GLY A 649 56.59 -31.53 7.57
N PRO A 650 56.88 -30.28 8.00
CA PRO A 650 55.86 -29.24 8.13
C PRO A 650 55.17 -28.98 6.78
N LEU A 651 53.85 -28.82 6.82
CA LEU A 651 53.05 -28.37 5.68
C LEU A 651 53.59 -27.01 5.22
N GLY A 652 53.90 -26.88 3.93
CA GLY A 652 54.34 -25.62 3.34
C GLY A 652 53.36 -24.50 3.70
N SER A 653 53.89 -23.39 4.21
CA SER A 653 53.14 -22.22 4.63
C SER A 653 52.27 -21.70 3.47
N VAL A 654 50.96 -21.69 3.66
CA VAL A 654 50.04 -20.92 2.81
C VAL A 654 50.31 -19.45 3.08
N ALA A 655 50.58 -18.68 2.03
CA ALA A 655 50.79 -17.24 2.13
C ALA A 655 49.59 -16.58 2.82
N ALA A 656 49.86 -15.76 3.85
CA ALA A 656 48.85 -14.92 4.47
C ALA A 656 48.21 -14.03 3.39
N VAL A 657 46.88 -14.08 3.30
CA VAL A 657 46.08 -13.12 2.55
C VAL A 657 46.29 -11.74 3.21
N PRO A 658 46.72 -10.69 2.49
CA PRO A 658 46.89 -9.38 3.09
C PRO A 658 45.55 -8.82 3.59
N GLU A 659 45.50 -8.41 4.85
CA GLU A 659 44.38 -7.61 5.36
C GLU A 659 44.37 -6.22 4.71
N PRO A 660 43.18 -5.60 4.50
CA PRO A 660 43.09 -4.26 3.94
C PRO A 660 43.67 -3.24 4.93
N SER A 661 44.73 -2.57 4.50
CA SER A 661 45.38 -1.48 5.23
C SER A 661 44.41 -0.31 5.44
N THR A 662 44.16 0.04 6.71
CA THR A 662 43.73 1.39 7.08
C THR A 662 44.97 2.25 7.33
N PRO A 663 45.06 3.49 6.80
CA PRO A 663 46.29 4.27 6.84
C PRO A 663 46.38 5.07 8.15
N VAL A 664 47.44 4.85 8.92
CA VAL A 664 47.88 5.81 9.95
C VAL A 664 49.15 6.48 9.47
N LEU A 665 49.01 7.76 9.14
CA LEU A 665 50.06 8.72 8.87
C LEU A 665 50.97 8.87 10.11
N VAL A 666 52.24 8.50 9.97
CA VAL A 666 53.32 9.11 10.76
C VAL A 666 54.49 9.38 9.83
N SER A 667 54.79 10.66 9.61
CA SER A 667 55.98 11.14 8.91
C SER A 667 56.91 11.80 9.93
N ALA A 668 58.15 11.26 10.00
CA ALA A 668 59.45 11.96 10.06
C ALA A 668 59.67 13.08 11.12
N ALA A 669 60.81 13.25 11.77
CA ALA A 669 62.13 12.61 11.74
C ALA A 669 62.93 13.13 12.96
N LEU A 670 63.94 12.36 13.37
CA LEU A 670 64.98 12.81 14.31
C LEU A 670 65.78 13.99 13.75
N ALA A 671 66.02 15.00 14.58
CA ALA A 671 67.16 15.90 14.44
C ALA A 671 67.57 16.53 15.79
N VAL A 672 68.80 16.21 16.19
CA VAL A 672 69.79 17.07 16.86
C VAL A 672 69.78 17.21 18.39
N VAL A 673 71.00 16.98 18.88
CA VAL A 673 71.59 17.03 20.22
C VAL A 673 71.61 18.45 20.81
N ALA A 674 71.59 18.49 22.14
CA ALA A 674 72.28 19.43 23.04
C ALA A 674 71.58 20.70 23.59
N LEU A 675 71.84 20.84 24.89
CA LEU A 675 71.96 22.03 25.73
C LEU A 675 70.71 22.61 26.43
N LEU A 676 70.70 22.38 27.74
CA LEU A 676 70.69 23.39 28.81
C LEU A 676 69.64 24.53 28.73
N GLY A 677 68.86 24.65 29.81
CA GLY A 677 68.56 25.97 30.36
C GLY A 677 67.11 26.24 30.75
N LEU A 678 66.79 25.95 32.02
CA LEU A 678 66.09 26.85 32.95
C LEU A 678 65.38 28.11 32.38
N ARG A 679 64.05 28.19 32.58
CA ARG A 679 63.28 29.28 33.27
C ARG A 679 61.80 29.24 32.79
N ARG A 680 60.80 29.01 33.67
CA ARG A 680 60.02 30.02 34.44
C ARG A 680 59.40 31.09 33.50
N VAL A 681 58.08 31.23 33.32
CA VAL A 681 57.03 31.78 34.23
C VAL A 681 55.66 31.72 33.49
N PRO A 682 54.50 31.77 34.18
CA PRO A 682 53.21 31.29 33.69
C PRO A 682 52.22 32.40 33.27
N GLN A 683 51.15 32.00 32.58
CA GLN A 683 49.75 32.27 32.98
C GLN A 683 48.88 31.07 32.62
#